data_AF-A0A2V6CZX8-F1
#
_entry.id   AF-A0A2V6CZX8-F1
#
_cell.length_a   1.000
_cell.length_b   1.000
_cell.length_c   1.000
_cell.angle_alpha   90.00
_cell.angle_beta   90.00
_cell.angle_gamma   90.00
#
_symmetry.space_group_name_H-M   'P 1'
#
loop_
_entity.id
_entity.type
_entity.pdbx_description
1 polymer ?
#
loop_
_entity_poly.entity_id
_entity_poly.type
_entity_poly.pdbx_seq_one_letter_code
_entity_poly.pdbx_strand_id
1 'polypeptide(L)'
;MKKNYSTRSGFIKRRILLGFSLLLLLGGALLALFAFGAGSKPISSTVRSGDGPIFKGSGERIQATSQADATVPYRGPHNDLRPVNPVRTAPLRLMQPIPPELAPARFELEPVRVKPPTNTNGPDHTAQTFAGSPLSAPAPTGLSWDGVGVGLAGFAPSSNPPDTNGRVGSKQYVQWNNTSFAVFNKTTGALLYGPAAGNTLFQPLGGTCAQHNDGDPVVSYDILSGRWILSQFAVGASPDFSHQCVAVSATEDATGPWYLYDFVTDPVNFIDYPKTGVWPDGYYMTGRVFNAAGTVYINGRVFVFERDKMLQGLPARQVQKDLKRYGNKPQNGMLPSDLDSLMPPPAGEAAFVIAPDPATTNKLDSTRVKVTWGANPTITLTQTQIPVTWDSAPCVNDTDANNHRDCVPQPAPATPTDYLDNLDFRLMYRLAYRNFGGDPAQESLVANISVTGGPSKPKHGAIRWYEFRNSGGSTTTPTVFQASTYDPDSAYRWMGSIAMDKDHNMALGYSKSSLSIIPGIYLTGRLSTDAANTLGAETTVFAGSGVQLNSTGAGNRWGDYSAMTVDPVDQCTFYYTNEYLKTNGGFNWSTRIASYRFPSCTSAPAWGTLTGTVTSSPSGAPLSGVIVTLSNGYAGATNASGVYSFLVPPGTYTAKAADADRNCTSASPANPTVTITSSGTTTRNFRMVGTSNLEEDSVGIDDSAGNSNGIINSNECANLNVALKNNGCANAAGVSGTLSTTTAGVTITQANSSYPPMAIDATGTNSTPFQIQTSASFPCGTNIDFDLDLTFPNGGKTVSFSVPTCTGGGDQTIPAHTLTASDSTQSDRMGRDGQPSGCEGKSCPGGGFPGTKFFTTYNFRNDGGSAACFTVTINAQTGVPNTSNIESAAYVGTYDPANLCQNYLGDSGVVGLGVTVASATYSFEVPAQSDFVVVVNTTGTTGDGSLNSSEFSGTVSGFFDFTPGPGPCP
;
A
#
# COMPACT_ATOMS: atom_id res chain seq x y z
N MET A 1 -30.02 -65.74 16.49
CA MET A 1 -29.10 -66.87 16.78
C MET A 1 -27.80 -66.26 17.30
N LYS A 2 -27.64 -66.07 18.61
CA LYS A 2 -26.95 -66.91 19.61
C LYS A 2 -25.42 -67.04 19.43
N LYS A 3 -24.72 -66.68 20.53
CA LYS A 3 -23.34 -66.99 21.02
C LYS A 3 -22.24 -65.96 20.64
N ASN A 4 -21.67 -65.18 21.58
CA ASN A 4 -20.75 -65.46 22.74
C ASN A 4 -19.27 -65.34 22.29
N TYR A 5 -18.25 -64.91 23.05
CA TYR A 5 -17.99 -64.16 24.29
C TYR A 5 -16.43 -64.12 24.43
N SER A 6 -15.87 -63.07 25.04
CA SER A 6 -14.68 -63.05 25.95
C SER A 6 -13.25 -63.50 25.53
N THR A 7 -12.35 -62.51 25.62
CA THR A 7 -11.06 -62.44 26.37
C THR A 7 -10.32 -63.71 26.84
N ARG A 8 -8.98 -63.71 26.68
CA ARG A 8 -8.03 -64.05 27.76
C ARG A 8 -6.59 -63.58 27.49
N SER A 9 -6.02 -62.99 28.54
CA SER A 9 -4.67 -62.47 28.72
C SER A 9 -3.67 -63.58 29.08
N GLY A 10 -2.36 -63.38 28.85
CA GLY A 10 -1.33 -64.26 29.41
C GLY A 10 0.12 -64.00 29.03
N PHE A 11 0.82 -63.28 29.92
CA PHE A 11 2.23 -63.46 30.32
C PHE A 11 3.40 -62.99 29.42
N ILE A 12 3.93 -61.80 29.77
CA ILE A 12 5.33 -61.40 29.59
C ILE A 12 5.98 -61.30 30.99
N LYS A 13 7.07 -62.05 31.21
CA LYS A 13 8.24 -61.75 32.07
C LYS A 13 9.38 -62.62 31.51
N ARG A 14 10.66 -62.21 31.40
CA ARG A 14 11.54 -61.58 32.40
C ARG A 14 12.92 -61.29 31.77
N ARG A 15 13.63 -60.28 32.29
CA ARG A 15 15.07 -59.92 32.10
C ARG A 15 15.32 -59.12 30.80
N ILE A 16 15.89 -57.91 30.81
CA ILE A 16 17.08 -57.41 31.51
C ILE A 16 16.90 -55.91 31.82
N LEU A 17 16.87 -55.58 33.12
CA LEU A 17 17.30 -54.29 33.66
C LEU A 17 18.80 -54.43 33.89
N LEU A 18 19.62 -53.70 33.14
CA LEU A 18 21.04 -53.38 33.41
C LEU A 18 21.55 -52.64 32.18
N GLY A 19 21.63 -51.30 32.25
CA GLY A 19 22.25 -50.52 31.19
C GLY A 19 21.74 -49.10 31.03
N PHE A 20 21.52 -48.33 32.09
CA PHE A 20 21.39 -46.86 31.99
C PHE A 20 21.75 -46.15 33.32
N SER A 21 22.79 -46.64 33.99
CA SER A 21 23.31 -45.99 35.23
C SER A 21 24.84 -45.92 35.28
N LEU A 22 25.50 -45.93 34.11
CA LEU A 22 26.96 -45.89 34.03
C LEU A 22 27.47 -44.92 32.94
N LEU A 23 26.87 -43.73 32.86
CA LEU A 23 27.31 -42.64 31.96
C LEU A 23 27.23 -41.25 32.61
N LEU A 24 27.27 -41.21 33.95
CA LEU A 24 27.19 -39.98 34.75
C LEU A 24 28.39 -39.77 35.69
N LEU A 25 29.54 -40.42 35.44
CA LEU A 25 30.68 -40.39 36.38
C LEU A 25 32.08 -40.22 35.78
N LEU A 26 32.23 -39.76 34.53
CA LEU A 26 33.55 -39.43 33.97
C LEU A 26 33.46 -38.18 33.09
N GLY A 27 33.91 -37.04 33.63
CA GLY A 27 33.98 -35.77 32.90
C GLY A 27 34.12 -34.51 33.77
N GLY A 28 34.15 -34.63 35.10
CA GLY A 28 34.41 -33.52 36.02
C GLY A 28 35.77 -33.65 36.69
N ALA A 29 36.83 -33.12 36.07
CA ALA A 29 38.10 -32.79 36.73
C ALA A 29 39.05 -32.07 35.75
N LEU A 30 38.87 -30.76 35.51
CA LEU A 30 39.93 -29.82 35.13
C LEU A 30 39.36 -28.40 35.04
N LEU A 31 39.21 -27.74 36.19
CA LEU A 31 39.13 -26.27 36.26
C LEU A 31 39.18 -25.82 37.72
N ALA A 32 40.39 -25.64 38.26
CA ALA A 32 40.69 -24.63 39.28
C ALA A 32 42.21 -24.53 39.53
N LEU A 33 42.68 -23.28 39.61
CA LEU A 33 43.91 -22.75 40.24
C LEU A 33 45.19 -22.65 39.40
N PHE A 34 45.40 -21.46 38.80
CA PHE A 34 46.26 -20.36 39.29
C PHE A 34 45.78 -19.08 38.56
N ALA A 35 45.16 -18.04 39.13
CA ALA A 35 45.49 -17.13 40.25
C ALA A 35 46.39 -15.94 39.85
N PHE A 36 45.74 -14.76 39.83
CA PHE A 36 46.20 -13.36 40.03
C PHE A 36 46.98 -12.58 38.94
N GLY A 37 46.35 -11.46 38.55
CA GLY A 37 46.97 -10.28 37.94
C GLY A 37 45.92 -9.17 37.76
N ALA A 38 45.89 -8.23 38.70
CA ALA A 38 44.86 -7.20 38.88
C ALA A 38 44.90 -6.07 37.85
N GLY A 39 43.73 -5.45 37.59
CA GLY A 39 43.66 -4.04 37.20
C GLY A 39 42.65 -3.67 36.12
N SER A 40 41.37 -3.54 36.47
CA SER A 40 40.46 -2.64 35.74
C SER A 40 39.52 -1.93 36.71
N LYS A 41 39.74 -0.62 36.82
CA LYS A 41 38.86 0.34 37.51
C LYS A 41 37.55 0.50 36.73
N PRO A 42 36.45 0.88 37.40
CA PRO A 42 35.13 0.94 36.79
C PRO A 42 35.04 2.16 35.88
N ILE A 43 34.71 1.96 34.61
CA ILE A 43 34.19 3.06 33.79
C ILE A 43 32.69 3.08 34.00
N SER A 44 32.28 4.12 34.72
CA SER A 44 30.91 4.53 34.95
C SER A 44 30.12 4.52 33.64
N SER A 45 29.11 3.66 33.54
CA SER A 45 28.01 3.86 32.60
C SER A 45 27.14 4.98 33.18
N THR A 46 27.48 6.22 32.89
CA THR A 46 26.50 7.29 32.93
C THR A 46 25.46 6.99 31.86
N VAL A 47 24.35 6.39 32.31
CA VAL A 47 23.06 6.45 31.66
C VAL A 47 22.78 7.92 31.32
N ARG A 48 22.86 8.28 30.04
CA ARG A 48 22.04 9.35 29.50
C ARG A 48 20.82 8.71 28.88
N SER A 49 19.74 8.77 29.66
CA SER A 49 18.37 8.80 29.19
C SER A 49 18.26 9.65 27.91
N GLY A 50 17.71 9.05 26.85
CA GLY A 50 17.38 9.75 25.61
C GLY A 50 16.50 8.84 24.76
N ASP A 51 15.27 9.27 24.55
CA ASP A 51 14.20 8.61 23.81
C ASP A 51 14.67 8.13 22.42
N GLY A 52 14.54 6.83 22.14
CA GLY A 52 14.77 6.25 20.82
C GLY A 52 13.45 5.84 20.17
N PRO A 53 13.22 6.10 18.86
CA PRO A 53 12.03 5.60 18.16
C PRO A 53 12.04 4.07 18.06
N ILE A 54 10.85 3.46 18.09
CA ILE A 54 10.61 2.02 17.87
C ILE A 54 10.49 1.77 16.36
N PHE A 55 10.99 0.64 15.85
CA PHE A 55 11.34 0.44 14.44
C PHE A 55 10.41 -0.52 13.67
N LYS A 56 10.08 -0.17 12.42
CA LYS A 56 9.31 -1.02 11.49
C LYS A 56 10.14 -2.08 10.72
N GLY A 57 11.44 -2.22 10.97
CA GLY A 57 12.29 -3.24 10.35
C GLY A 57 13.74 -3.23 10.85
N SER A 58 14.57 -4.17 10.38
CA SER A 58 16.03 -4.23 10.63
C SER A 58 16.88 -3.55 9.54
N GLY A 59 16.23 -2.76 8.68
CA GLY A 59 16.84 -2.11 7.52
C GLY A 59 17.86 -1.03 7.86
N GLU A 60 18.70 -0.69 6.87
CA GLU A 60 19.66 0.40 6.94
C GLU A 60 18.92 1.71 7.23
N ARG A 61 19.39 2.46 8.24
CA ARG A 61 18.83 3.76 8.59
C ARG A 61 18.98 4.67 7.37
N ILE A 62 17.90 4.95 6.66
CA ILE A 62 17.87 6.17 5.86
C ILE A 62 17.98 7.27 6.90
N GLN A 63 19.15 7.91 7.00
CA GLN A 63 19.19 9.25 7.55
C GLN A 63 18.24 10.01 6.65
N ALA A 64 17.02 10.26 7.12
CA ALA A 64 16.33 11.47 6.73
C ALA A 64 17.42 12.52 6.85
N THR A 65 17.92 13.00 5.70
CA THR A 65 18.69 14.22 5.69
C THR A 65 17.91 15.14 6.60
N SER A 66 18.58 15.83 7.51
CA SER A 66 17.97 16.93 8.18
C SER A 66 17.56 17.92 7.08
N GLN A 67 16.42 17.71 6.42
CA GLN A 67 15.50 18.78 6.15
C GLN A 67 15.31 19.38 7.51
N ALA A 68 16.11 20.42 7.75
CA ALA A 68 16.04 21.20 8.95
C ALA A 68 14.56 21.46 9.23
N ASP A 69 14.26 21.57 10.51
CA ASP A 69 13.07 22.13 11.15
C ASP A 69 12.60 23.50 10.59
N ALA A 70 12.93 23.86 9.36
CA ALA A 70 12.11 24.74 8.55
C ALA A 70 10.74 24.07 8.41
N THR A 71 9.87 24.33 9.39
CA THR A 71 8.43 24.11 9.29
C THR A 71 7.95 24.76 8.00
N VAL A 72 7.92 24.00 6.90
CA VAL A 72 7.23 24.41 5.69
C VAL A 72 5.79 24.63 6.14
N PRO A 73 5.25 25.86 6.06
CA PRO A 73 3.90 26.11 6.53
C PRO A 73 2.96 25.15 5.82
N TYR A 74 2.16 24.42 6.60
CA TYR A 74 1.21 23.46 6.05
C TYR A 74 0.27 24.16 5.06
N ARG A 75 0.34 23.75 3.79
CA ARG A 75 -0.40 24.39 2.68
C ARG A 75 -1.81 23.83 2.50
N GLY A 76 -2.22 22.88 3.36
CA GLY A 76 -3.50 22.19 3.24
C GLY A 76 -3.43 20.98 2.29
N PRO A 77 -4.60 20.48 1.84
CA PRO A 77 -4.70 19.35 0.91
C PRO A 77 -4.00 19.56 -0.42
N HIS A 78 -3.35 18.50 -0.91
CA HIS A 78 -2.75 18.48 -2.24
C HIS A 78 -3.85 18.41 -3.31
N ASN A 79 -4.11 19.53 -4.00
CA ASN A 79 -5.19 19.62 -4.98
C ASN A 79 -4.70 19.25 -6.38
N ASP A 80 -4.21 18.01 -6.54
CA ASP A 80 -3.96 17.45 -7.86
C ASP A 80 -5.18 16.67 -8.34
N LEU A 81 -5.83 17.23 -9.37
CA LEU A 81 -7.00 16.64 -10.03
C LEU A 81 -6.64 16.00 -11.37
N ARG A 82 -5.34 15.88 -11.70
CA ARG A 82 -4.90 15.16 -12.89
C ARG A 82 -5.32 13.69 -12.78
N PRO A 83 -5.91 13.10 -13.83
CA PRO A 83 -6.18 11.67 -13.84
C PRO A 83 -4.87 10.87 -13.75
N VAL A 84 -4.85 9.88 -12.87
CA VAL A 84 -3.78 8.88 -12.78
C VAL A 84 -4.10 7.76 -13.76
N ASN A 85 -3.19 7.51 -14.70
CA ASN A 85 -3.32 6.43 -15.66
C ASN A 85 -3.07 5.07 -14.99
N PRO A 86 -3.93 4.08 -15.24
CA PRO A 86 -3.73 2.75 -14.69
C PRO A 86 -2.75 1.91 -15.50
N VAL A 87 -2.14 0.94 -14.83
CA VAL A 87 -1.53 -0.22 -15.50
C VAL A 87 -2.33 -1.48 -15.22
N ARG A 88 -2.60 -2.26 -16.26
CA ARG A 88 -3.27 -3.56 -16.12
C ARG A 88 -2.26 -4.70 -16.02
N THR A 89 -2.39 -5.54 -15.01
CA THR A 89 -1.50 -6.70 -14.81
C THR A 89 -1.90 -7.91 -15.66
N ALA A 90 -0.96 -8.85 -15.82
CA ALA A 90 -1.33 -10.25 -16.05
C ALA A 90 -2.11 -10.82 -14.84
N PRO A 91 -2.83 -11.95 -14.97
CA PRO A 91 -3.44 -12.60 -13.81
C PRO A 91 -2.40 -12.83 -12.69
N LEU A 92 -2.74 -12.47 -11.45
CA LEU A 92 -1.84 -12.57 -10.31
C LEU A 92 -1.28 -13.98 -10.12
N ARG A 93 -2.09 -15.03 -10.35
CA ARG A 93 -1.62 -16.44 -10.34
C ARG A 93 -0.47 -16.75 -11.30
N LEU A 94 -0.23 -15.90 -12.31
CA LEU A 94 0.87 -16.02 -13.27
C LEU A 94 2.04 -15.10 -12.96
N MET A 95 1.88 -14.18 -12.00
CA MET A 95 2.96 -13.32 -11.53
C MET A 95 3.86 -14.13 -10.60
N GLN A 96 5.17 -14.01 -10.76
CA GLN A 96 6.11 -14.61 -9.83
C GLN A 96 6.06 -13.82 -8.51
N PRO A 97 5.79 -14.47 -7.37
CA PRO A 97 5.77 -13.78 -6.10
C PRO A 97 7.18 -13.31 -5.74
N ILE A 98 7.32 -12.06 -5.31
CA ILE A 98 8.55 -11.62 -4.62
C ILE A 98 8.49 -12.26 -3.22
N PRO A 99 9.46 -13.12 -2.86
CA PRO A 99 9.51 -13.68 -1.52
C PRO A 99 9.62 -12.54 -0.48
N PRO A 100 8.85 -12.57 0.62
CA PRO A 100 8.89 -11.52 1.65
C PRO A 100 10.31 -11.15 2.11
N GLU A 101 11.21 -12.13 2.20
CA GLU A 101 12.60 -11.94 2.61
C GLU A 101 13.48 -11.21 1.58
N LEU A 102 13.06 -11.14 0.31
CA LEU A 102 13.78 -10.46 -0.76
C LEU A 102 13.25 -9.05 -1.03
N ALA A 103 12.14 -8.67 -0.41
CA ALA A 103 11.61 -7.31 -0.54
C ALA A 103 12.59 -6.30 0.09
N PRO A 104 12.85 -5.15 -0.54
CA PRO A 104 13.72 -4.13 0.03
C PRO A 104 13.25 -3.73 1.44
N ALA A 105 14.11 -3.94 2.44
CA ALA A 105 13.83 -3.51 3.81
C ALA A 105 14.07 -2.00 3.90
N ARG A 106 12.98 -1.21 3.87
CA ARG A 106 13.06 0.24 4.07
C ARG A 106 12.82 0.60 5.54
N PHE A 107 13.52 1.63 5.99
CA PHE A 107 13.36 2.18 7.31
C PHE A 107 12.24 3.21 7.31
N GLU A 108 11.16 2.91 8.01
CA GLU A 108 10.10 3.88 8.30
C GLU A 108 10.17 4.36 9.74
N LEU A 109 10.18 5.69 9.89
CA LEU A 109 9.99 6.32 11.18
C LEU A 109 8.55 6.15 11.62
N GLU A 110 8.35 5.54 12.78
CA GLU A 110 7.04 5.53 13.40
C GLU A 110 6.68 6.97 13.86
N PRO A 111 5.53 7.52 13.43
CA PRO A 111 5.12 8.86 13.83
C PRO A 111 4.94 9.01 15.33
N VAL A 112 5.03 10.25 15.80
CA VAL A 112 4.70 10.61 17.17
C VAL A 112 3.26 10.20 17.50
N ARG A 113 3.07 9.61 18.69
CA ARG A 113 1.73 9.26 19.14
C ARG A 113 0.89 10.51 19.34
N VAL A 114 -0.33 10.49 18.80
CA VAL A 114 -1.31 11.55 19.04
C VAL A 114 -1.74 11.52 20.51
N LYS A 115 -1.68 12.67 21.18
CA LYS A 115 -2.04 12.80 22.59
C LYS A 115 -3.57 12.68 22.78
N PRO A 116 -4.05 11.91 23.77
CA PRO A 116 -5.46 11.88 24.14
C PRO A 116 -6.01 13.25 24.57
N PRO A 117 -7.35 13.43 24.63
CA PRO A 117 -7.98 14.68 24.99
C PRO A 117 -7.78 14.89 26.49
N THR A 118 -7.40 16.10 26.87
CA THR A 118 -7.19 16.47 28.27
C THR A 118 -8.48 16.75 29.03
N ASN A 119 -9.61 16.91 28.35
CA ASN A 119 -10.91 17.19 28.95
C ASN A 119 -11.75 15.90 29.03
N THR A 120 -11.49 15.12 30.08
CA THR A 120 -12.23 13.91 30.42
C THR A 120 -13.37 14.29 31.37
N ASN A 121 -14.63 14.16 30.95
CA ASN A 121 -15.80 14.45 31.80
C ASN A 121 -16.13 13.31 32.80
N GLY A 122 -15.12 12.56 33.24
CA GLY A 122 -15.25 11.37 34.09
C GLY A 122 -15.38 10.05 33.32
N PRO A 123 -15.23 8.90 34.01
CA PRO A 123 -15.29 7.58 33.39
C PRO A 123 -16.71 7.25 32.91
N ASP A 124 -16.81 6.43 31.87
CA ASP A 124 -18.08 5.89 31.39
C ASP A 124 -18.70 4.95 32.46
N HIS A 125 -19.95 5.21 32.84
CA HIS A 125 -20.61 4.48 33.92
C HIS A 125 -21.45 3.28 33.43
N THR A 126 -21.55 3.03 32.11
CA THR A 126 -22.31 1.90 31.55
C THR A 126 -21.39 0.73 31.16
N ALA A 127 -20.89 0.00 32.15
CA ALA A 127 -20.10 -1.21 31.93
C ALA A 127 -20.94 -2.47 32.16
N GLN A 128 -20.88 -3.41 31.21
CA GLN A 128 -21.38 -4.76 31.38
C GLN A 128 -20.35 -5.57 32.17
N THR A 129 -20.63 -5.80 33.46
CA THR A 129 -19.71 -6.46 34.40
C THR A 129 -19.84 -7.98 34.49
N PHE A 130 -20.61 -8.58 33.58
CA PHE A 130 -20.91 -10.02 33.56
C PHE A 130 -20.84 -10.56 32.13
N ALA A 131 -20.52 -11.85 31.99
CA ALA A 131 -20.67 -12.55 30.72
C ALA A 131 -22.15 -12.86 30.45
N GLY A 132 -22.67 -12.47 29.29
CA GLY A 132 -24.05 -12.77 28.91
C GLY A 132 -24.27 -14.23 28.52
N SER A 133 -25.41 -14.51 27.87
CA SER A 133 -25.74 -15.85 27.41
C SER A 133 -24.71 -16.40 26.42
N PRO A 134 -24.26 -17.66 26.55
CA PRO A 134 -23.45 -18.31 25.51
C PRO A 134 -24.16 -18.45 24.16
N LEU A 135 -25.50 -18.50 24.14
CA LEU A 135 -26.29 -18.56 22.91
C LEU A 135 -26.25 -17.24 22.11
N SER A 136 -25.86 -16.15 22.76
CA SER A 136 -25.72 -14.83 22.17
C SER A 136 -24.35 -14.62 21.50
N ALA A 137 -23.43 -15.58 21.58
CA ALA A 137 -22.16 -15.55 20.87
C ALA A 137 -22.26 -16.37 19.57
N PRO A 138 -21.55 -15.98 18.49
CA PRO A 138 -21.56 -16.75 17.26
C PRO A 138 -20.76 -18.05 17.43
N ALA A 139 -21.24 -19.13 16.82
CA ALA A 139 -20.60 -20.45 16.89
C ALA A 139 -19.54 -20.60 15.78
N PRO A 140 -18.43 -21.32 16.02
CA PRO A 140 -17.45 -21.61 14.98
C PRO A 140 -18.09 -22.44 13.86
N THR A 141 -17.76 -22.12 12.62
CA THR A 141 -18.20 -22.91 11.45
C THR A 141 -17.40 -24.21 11.26
N GLY A 142 -16.27 -24.33 11.98
CA GLY A 142 -15.28 -25.38 11.81
C GLY A 142 -14.10 -24.99 10.90
N LEU A 143 -14.13 -23.80 10.29
CA LEU A 143 -13.04 -23.31 9.44
C LEU A 143 -12.09 -22.40 10.24
N SER A 144 -10.82 -22.83 10.33
CA SER A 144 -9.73 -22.03 10.90
C SER A 144 -8.37 -22.48 10.38
N TRP A 145 -7.51 -21.52 10.00
CA TRP A 145 -6.17 -21.78 9.47
C TRP A 145 -5.19 -20.65 9.84
N ASP A 146 -3.90 -20.90 9.65
CA ASP A 146 -2.86 -19.89 9.84
C ASP A 146 -2.89 -18.88 8.68
N GLY A 147 -2.87 -17.59 9.03
CA GLY A 147 -2.78 -16.50 8.06
C GLY A 147 -1.34 -16.14 7.71
N VAL A 148 -1.14 -14.96 7.12
CA VAL A 148 0.15 -14.33 6.87
C VAL A 148 0.82 -14.02 8.22
N GLY A 149 1.84 -14.80 8.54
CA GLY A 149 2.55 -14.79 9.82
C GLY A 149 3.38 -16.05 10.01
N VAL A 150 4.15 -16.13 11.11
CA VAL A 150 5.06 -17.25 11.37
C VAL A 150 4.31 -18.60 11.33
N GLY A 151 4.82 -19.49 10.50
CA GLY A 151 4.29 -20.84 10.28
C GLY A 151 3.39 -20.99 9.05
N LEU A 152 3.13 -19.92 8.30
CA LEU A 152 2.80 -20.04 6.88
C LEU A 152 4.09 -20.32 6.10
N ALA A 153 4.10 -21.37 5.28
CA ALA A 153 5.28 -21.72 4.48
C ALA A 153 5.62 -20.58 3.50
N GLY A 154 6.90 -20.21 3.42
CA GLY A 154 7.38 -19.09 2.57
C GLY A 154 7.21 -17.69 3.20
N PHE A 155 6.76 -17.60 4.45
CA PHE A 155 6.69 -16.33 5.17
C PHE A 155 7.89 -16.14 6.11
N ALA A 156 8.42 -14.94 6.15
CA ALA A 156 9.37 -14.47 7.16
C ALA A 156 8.89 -13.12 7.72
N PRO A 157 8.91 -12.90 9.06
CA PRO A 157 8.63 -11.59 9.63
C PRO A 157 9.61 -10.54 9.07
N SER A 158 9.07 -9.48 8.48
CA SER A 158 9.82 -8.39 7.86
C SER A 158 9.47 -7.01 8.44
N SER A 159 8.37 -6.91 9.20
CA SER A 159 7.87 -5.64 9.72
C SER A 159 7.23 -5.79 11.10
N ASN A 160 7.21 -4.71 11.88
CA ASN A 160 6.59 -4.66 13.20
C ASN A 160 5.98 -3.28 13.49
N PRO A 161 4.75 -3.20 14.03
CA PRO A 161 3.88 -4.33 14.39
C PRO A 161 3.26 -5.02 13.17
N PRO A 162 2.59 -6.18 13.34
CA PRO A 162 1.78 -6.75 12.27
C PRO A 162 0.46 -5.98 12.09
N ASP A 163 0.25 -5.48 10.89
CA ASP A 163 -0.98 -4.80 10.51
C ASP A 163 -1.99 -5.80 9.94
N THR A 164 -2.55 -6.62 10.83
CA THR A 164 -3.42 -7.75 10.45
C THR A 164 -4.74 -7.28 9.83
N ASN A 165 -4.77 -7.15 8.50
CA ASN A 165 -5.95 -6.77 7.73
C ASN A 165 -6.41 -7.92 6.82
N GLY A 166 -7.73 -8.11 6.69
CA GLY A 166 -8.28 -9.10 5.76
C GLY A 166 -9.76 -8.91 5.47
N ARG A 167 -10.20 -9.46 4.34
CA ARG A 167 -11.59 -9.36 3.85
C ARG A 167 -12.00 -10.65 3.15
N VAL A 168 -13.22 -11.10 3.43
CA VAL A 168 -13.88 -12.17 2.69
C VAL A 168 -14.58 -11.62 1.45
N GLY A 169 -14.40 -12.28 0.32
CA GLY A 169 -15.10 -12.01 -0.94
C GLY A 169 -16.07 -13.13 -1.31
N SER A 170 -16.48 -13.16 -2.59
CA SER A 170 -17.44 -14.17 -3.06
C SER A 170 -16.90 -15.61 -3.03
N LYS A 171 -15.59 -15.81 -3.25
CA LYS A 171 -14.94 -17.13 -3.35
C LYS A 171 -13.66 -17.28 -2.51
N GLN A 172 -13.05 -16.16 -2.12
CA GLN A 172 -11.71 -16.12 -1.54
C GLN A 172 -11.71 -15.30 -0.25
N TYR A 173 -10.68 -15.50 0.57
CA TYR A 173 -10.30 -14.61 1.66
C TYR A 173 -8.93 -14.04 1.33
N VAL A 174 -8.79 -12.72 1.33
CA VAL A 174 -7.50 -12.06 1.14
C VAL A 174 -7.07 -11.47 2.47
N GLN A 175 -5.83 -11.73 2.87
CA GLN A 175 -5.21 -11.13 4.03
C GLN A 175 -3.94 -10.42 3.59
N TRP A 176 -3.76 -9.20 4.07
CA TRP A 176 -2.53 -8.45 3.91
C TRP A 176 -2.09 -8.00 5.29
N ASN A 177 -0.94 -8.50 5.71
CA ASN A 177 -0.34 -8.20 7.00
C ASN A 177 0.95 -7.41 6.79
N ASN A 178 0.88 -6.11 7.08
CA ASN A 178 1.93 -5.12 6.86
C ASN A 178 2.53 -5.22 5.44
N THR A 179 3.70 -5.82 5.26
CA THR A 179 4.44 -5.84 3.99
C THR A 179 4.26 -7.11 3.17
N SER A 180 3.38 -8.02 3.60
CA SER A 180 3.11 -9.31 2.93
C SER A 180 1.61 -9.62 2.81
N PHE A 181 1.21 -10.24 1.70
CA PHE A 181 -0.18 -10.65 1.49
C PHE A 181 -0.31 -12.08 0.95
N ALA A 182 -1.50 -12.65 1.11
CA ALA A 182 -1.86 -13.96 0.59
C ALA A 182 -3.35 -14.04 0.22
N VAL A 183 -3.65 -14.94 -0.73
CA VAL A 183 -5.03 -15.25 -1.16
C VAL A 183 -5.35 -16.68 -0.77
N PHE A 184 -6.47 -16.88 -0.07
CA PHE A 184 -6.94 -18.19 0.38
C PHE A 184 -8.29 -18.53 -0.24
N ASN A 185 -8.55 -19.82 -0.43
CA ASN A 185 -9.89 -20.33 -0.68
C ASN A 185 -10.70 -20.20 0.60
N LYS A 186 -11.81 -19.44 0.59
CA LYS A 186 -12.56 -19.16 1.82
C LYS A 186 -13.22 -20.40 2.45
N THR A 187 -13.52 -21.41 1.64
CA THR A 187 -14.25 -22.62 2.07
C THR A 187 -13.31 -23.70 2.60
N THR A 188 -12.06 -23.75 2.14
CA THR A 188 -11.10 -24.79 2.55
C THR A 188 -9.94 -24.26 3.38
N GLY A 189 -9.69 -22.94 3.36
CA GLY A 189 -8.49 -22.32 3.93
C GLY A 189 -7.22 -22.58 3.11
N ALA A 190 -7.31 -23.24 1.95
CA ALA A 190 -6.15 -23.53 1.13
C ALA A 190 -5.53 -22.26 0.53
N LEU A 191 -4.21 -22.16 0.59
CA LEU A 191 -3.44 -21.09 -0.04
C LEU A 191 -3.55 -21.19 -1.56
N LEU A 192 -3.99 -20.11 -2.21
CA LEU A 192 -4.12 -20.01 -3.67
C LEU A 192 -3.01 -19.17 -4.28
N TYR A 193 -2.49 -18.20 -3.54
CA TYR A 193 -1.37 -17.35 -3.94
C TYR A 193 -0.67 -16.75 -2.72
N GLY A 194 0.64 -16.54 -2.81
CA GLY A 194 1.47 -15.99 -1.75
C GLY A 194 2.01 -17.06 -0.78
N PRO A 195 2.51 -16.67 0.40
CA PRO A 195 2.72 -15.27 0.81
C PRO A 195 3.68 -14.56 -0.15
N ALA A 196 3.39 -13.32 -0.47
CA ALA A 196 4.21 -12.49 -1.36
C ALA A 196 4.37 -11.10 -0.75
N ALA A 197 5.49 -10.43 -1.03
CA ALA A 197 5.67 -9.03 -0.70
C ALA A 197 4.59 -8.18 -1.37
N GLY A 198 4.06 -7.16 -0.68
CA GLY A 198 2.98 -6.29 -1.16
C GLY A 198 3.25 -5.67 -2.53
N ASN A 199 4.47 -5.15 -2.73
CA ASN A 199 4.93 -4.56 -3.98
C ASN A 199 5.04 -5.53 -5.16
N THR A 200 4.88 -6.84 -4.95
CA THR A 200 4.71 -7.82 -6.03
C THR A 200 3.57 -7.41 -6.95
N LEU A 201 2.44 -6.98 -6.37
CA LEU A 201 1.25 -6.60 -7.12
C LEU A 201 1.51 -5.38 -8.01
N PHE A 202 2.42 -4.49 -7.58
CA PHE A 202 2.70 -3.22 -8.21
C PHE A 202 3.90 -3.22 -9.16
N GLN A 203 4.63 -4.33 -9.31
CA GLN A 203 5.77 -4.42 -10.24
C GLN A 203 5.46 -3.95 -11.67
N PRO A 204 4.30 -4.28 -12.28
CA PRO A 204 3.98 -3.81 -13.62
C PRO A 204 3.81 -2.30 -13.73
N LEU A 205 3.51 -1.60 -12.64
CA LEU A 205 3.31 -0.15 -12.62
C LEU A 205 4.64 0.61 -12.76
N GLY A 206 5.76 0.01 -12.32
CA GLY A 206 7.03 0.73 -12.18
C GLY A 206 6.98 1.81 -11.09
N GLY A 207 7.96 2.72 -11.10
CA GLY A 207 8.00 3.89 -10.23
C GLY A 207 7.97 3.59 -8.72
N THR A 208 7.42 4.54 -7.94
CA THR A 208 7.38 4.50 -6.47
C THR A 208 6.71 3.23 -5.95
N CYS A 209 5.50 2.91 -6.41
CA CYS A 209 4.73 1.77 -5.92
C CYS A 209 5.36 0.40 -6.23
N ALA A 210 6.18 0.27 -7.28
CA ALA A 210 6.94 -0.96 -7.53
C ALA A 210 8.18 -1.07 -6.63
N GLN A 211 8.80 0.06 -6.27
CA GLN A 211 10.04 0.12 -5.50
C GLN A 211 9.84 0.15 -3.98
N HIS A 212 8.65 0.53 -3.53
CA HIS A 212 8.28 0.66 -2.12
C HIS A 212 7.37 -0.48 -1.69
N ASN A 213 7.55 -0.94 -0.45
CA ASN A 213 6.76 -2.00 0.17
C ASN A 213 6.56 -1.65 1.65
N ASP A 214 6.04 -0.46 1.86
CA ASP A 214 6.16 0.26 3.12
C ASP A 214 5.09 -0.20 4.14
N GLY A 215 3.94 -0.69 3.64
CA GLY A 215 2.91 -1.32 4.47
C GLY A 215 1.70 -0.43 4.76
N ASP A 216 1.20 -0.52 6.00
CA ASP A 216 -0.13 -0.01 6.40
C ASP A 216 -1.26 -0.42 5.41
N PRO A 217 -1.41 -1.74 5.14
CA PRO A 217 -2.28 -2.19 4.09
C PRO A 217 -3.75 -2.17 4.50
N VAL A 218 -4.63 -1.99 3.50
CA VAL A 218 -6.06 -2.25 3.65
C VAL A 218 -6.54 -3.18 2.54
N VAL A 219 -7.24 -4.24 2.95
CA VAL A 219 -7.95 -5.17 2.07
C VAL A 219 -9.45 -4.89 2.15
N SER A 220 -10.02 -4.59 0.99
CA SER A 220 -11.44 -4.27 0.83
C SER A 220 -12.06 -5.10 -0.31
N TYR A 221 -13.38 -5.29 -0.24
CA TYR A 221 -14.15 -5.99 -1.25
C TYR A 221 -15.40 -5.18 -1.53
N ASP A 222 -15.48 -4.66 -2.75
CA ASP A 222 -16.63 -3.94 -3.24
C ASP A 222 -17.72 -4.93 -3.64
N ILE A 223 -18.68 -5.11 -2.73
CA ILE A 223 -19.80 -6.03 -2.89
C ILE A 223 -20.70 -5.68 -4.08
N LEU A 224 -20.77 -4.41 -4.48
CA LEU A 224 -21.62 -3.96 -5.57
C LEU A 224 -21.03 -4.34 -6.93
N SER A 225 -19.71 -4.31 -7.06
CA SER A 225 -19.03 -4.68 -8.32
C SER A 225 -18.39 -6.07 -8.30
N GLY A 226 -18.36 -6.72 -7.14
CA GLY A 226 -17.62 -7.95 -6.92
C GLY A 226 -16.13 -7.79 -7.20
N ARG A 227 -15.53 -6.66 -6.82
CA ARG A 227 -14.08 -6.39 -7.02
C ARG A 227 -13.34 -6.32 -5.70
N TRP A 228 -12.08 -6.71 -5.75
CA TRP A 228 -11.12 -6.53 -4.66
C TRP A 228 -10.44 -5.19 -4.79
N ILE A 229 -10.20 -4.53 -3.65
CA ILE A 229 -9.45 -3.28 -3.56
C ILE A 229 -8.37 -3.49 -2.51
N LEU A 230 -7.12 -3.40 -2.95
CA LEU A 230 -5.94 -3.63 -2.16
C LEU A 230 -5.10 -2.36 -2.19
N SER A 231 -4.67 -1.87 -1.04
CA SER A 231 -3.90 -0.64 -0.97
C SER A 231 -2.81 -0.68 0.09
N GLN A 232 -1.67 -0.05 -0.18
CA GLN A 232 -0.61 0.25 0.77
C GLN A 232 -0.11 1.66 0.54
N PHE A 233 0.44 2.32 1.55
CA PHE A 233 1.14 3.58 1.32
C PHE A 233 2.53 3.34 0.70
N ALA A 234 3.12 4.39 0.15
CA ALA A 234 4.54 4.46 -0.11
C ALA A 234 5.01 5.86 0.31
N VAL A 235 6.04 5.92 1.16
CA VAL A 235 6.43 7.14 1.88
C VAL A 235 7.93 7.37 1.83
N GLY A 236 8.33 8.63 1.96
CA GLY A 236 9.72 9.02 1.77
C GLY A 236 10.18 8.87 0.31
N ALA A 237 9.23 8.87 -0.63
CA ALA A 237 9.50 8.88 -2.06
C ALA A 237 9.95 10.28 -2.52
N SER A 238 10.52 10.34 -3.72
CA SER A 238 10.96 11.58 -4.36
C SER A 238 10.51 11.57 -5.83
N PRO A 239 10.02 12.69 -6.39
CA PRO A 239 9.95 14.03 -5.78
C PRO A 239 8.81 14.22 -4.76
N ASP A 240 7.77 13.40 -4.81
CA ASP A 240 6.60 13.51 -3.94
C ASP A 240 6.69 12.56 -2.73
N PHE A 241 6.51 13.10 -1.53
CA PHE A 241 6.82 12.35 -0.29
C PHE A 241 5.87 11.17 -0.02
N SER A 242 4.56 11.36 -0.14
CA SER A 242 3.55 10.35 0.19
C SER A 242 2.69 9.97 -1.01
N HIS A 243 2.60 8.67 -1.22
CA HIS A 243 1.80 8.02 -2.25
C HIS A 243 0.85 7.00 -1.62
N GLN A 244 -0.28 6.77 -2.28
CA GLN A 244 -1.16 5.64 -2.00
C GLN A 244 -1.21 4.74 -3.23
N CYS A 245 -0.59 3.58 -3.10
CA CYS A 245 -0.65 2.53 -4.11
C CYS A 245 -1.99 1.81 -3.98
N VAL A 246 -2.79 1.80 -5.05
CA VAL A 246 -4.13 1.18 -5.06
C VAL A 246 -4.25 0.21 -6.22
N ALA A 247 -4.69 -1.02 -5.93
CA ALA A 247 -4.98 -2.04 -6.91
C ALA A 247 -6.46 -2.43 -6.86
N VAL A 248 -7.13 -2.45 -8.02
CA VAL A 248 -8.53 -2.87 -8.17
C VAL A 248 -8.59 -4.08 -9.09
N SER A 249 -9.18 -5.19 -8.63
CA SER A 249 -9.23 -6.41 -9.45
C SER A 249 -10.15 -6.22 -10.65
N ALA A 250 -9.85 -6.89 -11.77
CA ALA A 250 -10.69 -6.85 -12.96
C ALA A 250 -11.94 -7.75 -12.84
N THR A 251 -11.93 -8.71 -11.90
CA THR A 251 -12.99 -9.70 -11.65
C THR A 251 -13.11 -10.02 -10.16
N GLU A 252 -14.07 -10.86 -9.77
CA GLU A 252 -14.23 -11.32 -8.39
C GLU A 252 -13.18 -12.33 -7.91
N ASP A 253 -12.36 -12.85 -8.82
CA ASP A 253 -11.18 -13.66 -8.51
C ASP A 253 -9.95 -12.76 -8.24
N ALA A 254 -9.49 -12.73 -6.99
CA ALA A 254 -8.31 -12.00 -6.55
C ALA A 254 -7.02 -12.52 -7.20
N THR A 255 -7.01 -13.75 -7.71
CA THR A 255 -5.85 -14.29 -8.45
C THR A 255 -5.87 -13.92 -9.94
N GLY A 256 -6.90 -13.19 -10.37
CA GLY A 256 -7.04 -12.62 -11.71
C GLY A 256 -6.19 -11.38 -11.95
N PRO A 257 -6.41 -10.66 -13.05
CA PRO A 257 -5.69 -9.44 -13.37
C PRO A 257 -6.23 -8.23 -12.58
N TRP A 258 -5.40 -7.21 -12.42
CA TRP A 258 -5.66 -6.00 -11.62
C TRP A 258 -5.38 -4.72 -12.42
N TYR A 259 -6.03 -3.62 -12.02
CA TYR A 259 -5.70 -2.25 -12.43
C TYR A 259 -4.98 -1.55 -11.28
N LEU A 260 -3.78 -1.05 -11.55
CA LEU A 260 -2.87 -0.48 -10.58
C LEU A 260 -2.80 1.04 -10.74
N TYR A 261 -2.81 1.75 -9.63
CA TYR A 261 -2.75 3.21 -9.57
C TYR A 261 -1.73 3.65 -8.53
N ASP A 262 -0.99 4.71 -8.85
CA ASP A 262 -0.13 5.44 -7.92
C ASP A 262 -0.69 6.85 -7.72
N PHE A 263 -1.29 7.10 -6.55
CA PHE A 263 -1.85 8.40 -6.23
C PHE A 263 -0.92 9.17 -5.30
N VAL A 264 -0.41 10.33 -5.75
CA VAL A 264 0.32 11.27 -4.88
C VAL A 264 -0.65 11.88 -3.87
N THR A 265 -0.58 11.41 -2.62
CA THR A 265 -1.48 11.86 -1.55
C THR A 265 -1.01 13.16 -0.90
N ASP A 266 0.30 13.34 -0.75
CA ASP A 266 0.89 14.59 -0.30
C ASP A 266 2.37 14.71 -0.75
N PRO A 267 2.77 15.84 -1.37
CA PRO A 267 4.12 16.00 -1.91
C PRO A 267 5.19 16.20 -0.82
N VAL A 268 4.81 16.58 0.40
CA VAL A 268 5.79 17.00 1.45
C VAL A 268 5.53 16.31 2.79
N ASN A 269 4.28 15.96 3.08
CA ASN A 269 3.89 15.46 4.40
C ASN A 269 3.75 13.94 4.37
N PHE A 270 3.94 13.30 5.52
CA PHE A 270 3.70 11.88 5.71
C PHE A 270 2.20 11.64 5.93
N ILE A 271 1.56 10.88 5.03
CA ILE A 271 0.21 10.34 5.20
C ILE A 271 0.29 8.95 5.83
N ASP A 272 0.02 8.87 7.13
CA ASP A 272 0.07 7.65 7.94
C ASP A 272 -1.33 7.08 8.22
N TYR A 273 -1.36 5.81 8.61
CA TYR A 273 -2.53 5.13 9.13
C TYR A 273 -3.76 5.13 8.21
N PRO A 274 -3.62 4.89 6.89
CA PRO A 274 -4.74 4.87 5.97
C PRO A 274 -5.82 3.87 6.42
N LYS A 275 -7.09 4.25 6.28
CA LYS A 275 -8.25 3.36 6.45
C LYS A 275 -9.19 3.55 5.29
N THR A 276 -9.55 2.47 4.60
CA THR A 276 -10.42 2.53 3.43
C THR A 276 -11.80 1.94 3.69
N GLY A 277 -12.79 2.49 2.98
CA GLY A 277 -14.18 2.03 2.97
C GLY A 277 -14.78 2.14 1.57
N VAL A 278 -15.68 1.21 1.23
CA VAL A 278 -16.38 1.21 -0.06
C VAL A 278 -17.70 1.97 0.05
N TRP A 279 -17.93 2.91 -0.87
CA TRP A 279 -19.19 3.61 -1.04
C TRP A 279 -19.60 3.66 -2.52
N PRO A 280 -20.89 3.82 -2.89
CA PRO A 280 -21.31 3.76 -4.29
C PRO A 280 -20.65 4.79 -5.22
N ASP A 281 -20.37 6.00 -4.72
CA ASP A 281 -19.80 7.08 -5.53
C ASP A 281 -18.27 7.21 -5.41
N GLY A 282 -17.58 6.37 -4.63
CA GLY A 282 -16.12 6.45 -4.52
C GLY A 282 -15.50 5.41 -3.61
N TYR A 283 -14.18 5.22 -3.74
CA TYR A 283 -13.40 4.54 -2.72
C TYR A 283 -12.88 5.60 -1.74
N TYR A 284 -13.28 5.48 -0.48
CA TYR A 284 -12.98 6.46 0.55
C TYR A 284 -11.76 6.01 1.33
N MET A 285 -10.89 6.96 1.66
CA MET A 285 -9.76 6.75 2.55
C MET A 285 -9.66 7.88 3.57
N THR A 286 -9.39 7.56 4.83
CA THR A 286 -8.95 8.54 5.83
C THR A 286 -7.48 8.32 6.12
N GLY A 287 -6.74 9.38 6.46
CA GLY A 287 -5.33 9.30 6.81
C GLY A 287 -4.91 10.40 7.79
N ARG A 288 -3.82 10.16 8.51
CA ARG A 288 -3.19 11.10 9.42
C ARG A 288 -2.10 11.86 8.68
N VAL A 289 -2.15 13.18 8.72
CA VAL A 289 -1.13 14.05 8.13
C VAL A 289 -0.10 14.41 9.19
N PHE A 290 1.14 13.99 8.99
CA PHE A 290 2.29 14.41 9.78
C PHE A 290 3.27 15.21 8.94
N ASN A 291 4.13 16.01 9.55
CA ASN A 291 5.31 16.50 8.83
C ASN A 291 6.16 15.31 8.33
N ALA A 292 7.03 15.53 7.34
CA ALA A 292 7.88 14.48 6.75
C ALA A 292 8.63 13.63 7.80
N ALA A 293 9.10 14.25 8.88
CA ALA A 293 9.82 13.58 9.96
C ALA A 293 8.93 12.75 10.91
N GLY A 294 7.61 12.80 10.76
CA GLY A 294 6.67 12.12 11.66
C GLY A 294 6.58 12.71 13.07
N THR A 295 7.28 13.82 13.36
CA THR A 295 7.40 14.40 14.71
C THR A 295 6.25 15.33 15.10
N VAL A 296 5.43 15.77 14.13
CA VAL A 296 4.33 16.71 14.35
C VAL A 296 3.07 16.20 13.67
N TYR A 297 2.01 15.98 14.45
CA TYR A 297 0.68 15.68 13.91
C TYR A 297 -0.03 16.95 13.45
N ILE A 298 -0.28 17.06 12.15
CA ILE A 298 -0.78 18.27 11.49
C ILE A 298 -2.31 18.26 11.40
N ASN A 299 -2.87 17.22 10.78
CA ASN A 299 -4.31 17.15 10.53
C ASN A 299 -4.81 15.71 10.27
N GLY A 300 -6.13 15.52 10.36
CA GLY A 300 -6.80 14.35 9.77
C GLY A 300 -7.34 14.72 8.38
N ARG A 301 -7.23 13.81 7.41
CA ARG A 301 -7.66 14.05 6.03
C ARG A 301 -8.54 12.93 5.49
N VAL A 302 -9.51 13.29 4.65
CA VAL A 302 -10.28 12.34 3.82
C VAL A 302 -9.90 12.48 2.35
N PHE A 303 -9.77 11.35 1.68
CA PHE A 303 -9.52 11.20 0.25
C PHE A 303 -10.65 10.37 -0.35
N VAL A 304 -11.01 10.67 -1.60
CA VAL A 304 -11.98 9.88 -2.36
C VAL A 304 -11.43 9.66 -3.76
N PHE A 305 -11.38 8.41 -4.19
CA PHE A 305 -10.91 8.00 -5.50
C PHE A 305 -12.08 7.66 -6.43
N GLU A 306 -11.96 7.98 -7.72
CA GLU A 306 -12.99 7.77 -8.75
C GLU A 306 -13.29 6.29 -9.04
N ARG A 307 -14.08 5.67 -8.15
CA ARG A 307 -14.46 4.25 -8.21
C ARG A 307 -14.90 3.80 -9.59
N ASP A 308 -15.80 4.53 -10.24
CA ASP A 308 -16.36 4.12 -11.55
C ASP A 308 -15.27 4.01 -12.64
N LYS A 309 -14.26 4.89 -12.62
CA LYS A 309 -13.11 4.83 -13.54
C LYS A 309 -12.17 3.69 -13.16
N MET A 310 -11.91 3.52 -11.86
CA MET A 310 -11.02 2.48 -11.35
C MET A 310 -11.52 1.06 -11.60
N LEU A 311 -12.84 0.84 -11.56
CA LEU A 311 -13.47 -0.43 -11.90
C LEU A 311 -13.27 -0.83 -13.37
N GLN A 312 -13.08 0.16 -14.24
CA GLN A 312 -12.90 -0.01 -15.68
C GLN A 312 -11.43 -0.06 -16.10
N GLY A 313 -10.50 0.27 -15.20
CA GLY A 313 -9.10 0.46 -15.58
C GLY A 313 -8.91 1.67 -16.47
N LEU A 314 -9.62 2.76 -16.19
CA LEU A 314 -9.48 4.04 -16.87
C LEU A 314 -8.69 5.04 -16.01
N PRO A 315 -8.18 6.13 -16.60
CA PRO A 315 -7.58 7.21 -15.83
C PRO A 315 -8.56 7.73 -14.77
N ALA A 316 -8.11 7.75 -13.51
CA ALA A 316 -8.95 8.03 -12.36
C ALA A 316 -8.35 9.17 -11.53
N ARG A 317 -9.21 10.04 -10.99
CA ARG A 317 -8.77 11.16 -10.14
C ARG A 317 -8.96 10.84 -8.67
N GLN A 318 -8.29 11.64 -7.84
CA GLN A 318 -8.56 11.75 -6.42
C GLN A 318 -9.08 13.14 -6.07
N VAL A 319 -9.91 13.24 -5.04
CA VAL A 319 -10.21 14.50 -4.35
C VAL A 319 -9.93 14.33 -2.88
N GLN A 320 -9.48 15.39 -2.22
CA GLN A 320 -9.13 15.33 -0.81
C GLN A 320 -9.52 16.59 -0.06
N LYS A 321 -9.79 16.44 1.23
CA LYS A 321 -10.14 17.54 2.12
C LYS A 321 -9.76 17.24 3.55
N ASP A 322 -9.21 18.24 4.21
CA ASP A 322 -8.91 18.16 5.63
C ASP A 322 -10.20 18.11 6.44
N LEU A 323 -10.17 17.30 7.49
CA LEU A 323 -11.21 17.24 8.50
C LEU A 323 -11.10 18.43 9.45
N LYS A 324 -12.15 18.62 10.25
CA LYS A 324 -12.25 19.76 11.17
C LYS A 324 -11.15 19.71 12.23
N ARG A 325 -10.57 20.88 12.53
CA ARG A 325 -9.68 21.09 13.68
C ARG A 325 -10.42 21.85 14.79
N TYR A 326 -10.09 21.54 16.04
CA TYR A 326 -10.61 22.21 17.23
C TYR A 326 -9.50 23.01 17.90
N GLY A 327 -9.31 24.26 17.46
CA GLY A 327 -8.12 25.04 17.82
C GLY A 327 -6.86 24.34 17.30
N ASN A 328 -5.92 24.00 18.20
CA ASN A 328 -4.70 23.26 17.86
C ASN A 328 -4.88 21.72 17.88
N LYS A 329 -6.10 21.21 18.09
CA LYS A 329 -6.38 19.77 18.20
C LYS A 329 -6.97 19.20 16.89
N PRO A 330 -6.16 18.58 16.02
CA PRO A 330 -6.65 17.91 14.81
C PRO A 330 -7.42 16.62 15.12
N GLN A 331 -8.38 16.26 14.26
CA GLN A 331 -9.13 15.00 14.32
C GLN A 331 -8.18 13.80 14.34
N ASN A 332 -8.49 12.70 15.04
CA ASN A 332 -7.70 11.46 15.03
C ASN A 332 -8.63 10.24 15.02
N GLY A 333 -8.14 9.07 14.59
CA GLY A 333 -8.86 7.79 14.68
C GLY A 333 -10.11 7.74 13.81
N MET A 334 -10.05 8.35 12.63
CA MET A 334 -11.18 8.51 11.72
C MET A 334 -11.40 7.25 10.90
N LEU A 335 -12.64 6.75 10.87
CA LEU A 335 -13.01 5.59 10.08
C LEU A 335 -14.05 5.97 9.02
N PRO A 336 -13.78 5.73 7.72
CA PRO A 336 -14.80 5.85 6.69
C PRO A 336 -15.78 4.67 6.78
N SER A 337 -17.05 4.92 6.47
CA SER A 337 -18.08 3.89 6.40
C SER A 337 -17.77 2.87 5.32
N ASP A 338 -18.06 1.61 5.62
CA ASP A 338 -17.73 0.51 4.74
C ASP A 338 -18.92 -0.42 4.43
N LEU A 339 -19.14 -0.61 3.12
CA LEU A 339 -20.11 -1.44 2.42
C LEU A 339 -20.29 -2.91 2.89
N ASP A 340 -21.18 -3.26 3.83
CA ASP A 340 -21.42 -4.67 4.22
C ASP A 340 -22.79 -5.28 3.84
N SER A 341 -23.78 -4.48 3.42
CA SER A 341 -25.12 -4.97 3.08
C SER A 341 -25.35 -5.21 1.59
N LEU A 342 -26.28 -6.13 1.27
CA LEU A 342 -26.74 -6.34 -0.11
C LEU A 342 -27.47 -5.13 -0.68
N MET A 343 -28.19 -4.39 0.17
CA MET A 343 -28.83 -3.14 -0.22
C MET A 343 -27.76 -2.04 -0.16
N PRO A 344 -27.53 -1.28 -1.25
CA PRO A 344 -26.63 -0.13 -1.18
C PRO A 344 -27.23 0.96 -0.28
N PRO A 345 -26.44 1.97 0.12
CA PRO A 345 -26.96 3.20 0.67
C PRO A 345 -27.98 3.84 -0.30
N PRO A 346 -28.94 4.63 0.20
CA PRO A 346 -29.82 5.45 -0.63
C PRO A 346 -29.06 6.22 -1.72
N ALA A 347 -29.69 6.34 -2.90
CA ALA A 347 -29.04 6.93 -4.06
C ALA A 347 -28.56 8.37 -3.78
N GLY A 348 -27.28 8.63 -4.06
CA GLY A 348 -26.68 9.93 -3.83
C GLY A 348 -26.31 10.23 -2.37
N GLU A 349 -26.53 9.30 -1.45
CA GLU A 349 -26.19 9.49 -0.04
C GLU A 349 -24.70 9.75 0.18
N ALA A 350 -24.38 10.76 0.99
CA ALA A 350 -23.02 11.01 1.44
C ALA A 350 -22.46 9.81 2.25
N ALA A 351 -21.15 9.58 2.20
CA ALA A 351 -20.51 8.60 3.08
C ALA A 351 -20.39 9.13 4.52
N PHE A 352 -20.26 8.24 5.51
CA PHE A 352 -19.97 8.63 6.89
C PHE A 352 -18.47 8.53 7.16
N VAL A 353 -17.93 9.49 7.90
CA VAL A 353 -16.64 9.37 8.60
C VAL A 353 -16.91 9.63 10.07
N ILE A 354 -16.64 8.65 10.93
CA ILE A 354 -16.79 8.81 12.39
C ILE A 354 -15.42 8.79 13.04
N ALA A 355 -15.22 9.66 14.01
CA ALA A 355 -13.96 9.78 14.74
C ALA A 355 -14.18 10.21 16.19
N PRO A 356 -13.28 9.86 17.12
CA PRO A 356 -13.15 10.54 18.40
C PRO A 356 -13.06 12.06 18.25
N ASP A 357 -13.78 12.82 19.08
CA ASP A 357 -13.54 14.26 19.20
C ASP A 357 -12.16 14.47 19.85
N PRO A 358 -11.28 15.29 19.26
CA PRO A 358 -9.92 15.43 19.74
C PRO A 358 -9.82 16.34 20.97
N ALA A 359 -10.88 17.07 21.32
CA ALA A 359 -10.90 18.00 22.44
C ALA A 359 -11.55 17.42 23.71
N THR A 360 -12.56 16.55 23.58
CA THR A 360 -13.33 15.98 24.70
C THR A 360 -13.68 14.51 24.49
N THR A 361 -13.93 13.78 25.59
CA THR A 361 -14.33 12.36 25.53
C THR A 361 -15.84 12.11 25.66
N ASN A 362 -16.66 13.18 25.56
CA ASN A 362 -18.12 13.11 25.70
C ASN A 362 -18.89 13.24 24.37
N LYS A 363 -18.19 13.03 23.25
CA LYS A 363 -18.78 13.03 21.91
C LYS A 363 -17.86 12.35 20.91
N LEU A 364 -18.46 11.91 19.82
CA LEU A 364 -17.79 11.55 18.58
C LEU A 364 -18.14 12.57 17.52
N ASP A 365 -17.22 12.78 16.61
CA ASP A 365 -17.41 13.57 15.41
C ASP A 365 -17.98 12.68 14.29
N SER A 366 -18.99 13.21 13.58
CA SER A 366 -19.63 12.56 12.44
C SER A 366 -19.57 13.50 11.25
N THR A 367 -18.71 13.20 10.29
CA THR A 367 -18.61 13.91 9.02
C THR A 367 -19.39 13.18 7.94
N ARG A 368 -20.29 13.87 7.26
CA ARG A 368 -20.89 13.40 6.01
C ARG A 368 -20.04 13.89 4.84
N VAL A 369 -19.60 12.98 3.98
CA VAL A 369 -18.68 13.27 2.88
C VAL A 369 -19.37 13.03 1.55
N LYS A 370 -19.67 14.10 0.83
CA LYS A 370 -20.30 14.03 -0.50
C LYS A 370 -19.29 14.41 -1.57
N VAL A 371 -19.18 13.58 -2.60
CA VAL A 371 -18.42 13.88 -3.82
C VAL A 371 -19.37 14.02 -5.01
N THR A 372 -19.04 14.96 -5.88
CA THR A 372 -19.67 15.09 -7.20
C THR A 372 -18.58 15.05 -8.24
N TRP A 373 -18.59 14.00 -9.06
CA TRP A 373 -17.68 13.84 -10.20
C TRP A 373 -18.20 14.60 -11.41
N GLY A 374 -17.27 15.09 -12.23
CA GLY A 374 -17.54 15.88 -13.43
C GLY A 374 -16.25 16.47 -13.99
N ALA A 375 -16.34 17.47 -14.87
CA ALA A 375 -15.15 18.17 -15.36
C ALA A 375 -14.36 18.80 -14.20
N ASN A 376 -15.07 19.39 -13.23
CA ASN A 376 -14.51 19.96 -12.01
C ASN A 376 -15.06 19.20 -10.79
N PRO A 377 -14.38 18.14 -10.33
CA PRO A 377 -14.87 17.34 -9.22
C PRO A 377 -14.86 18.15 -7.91
N THR A 378 -15.83 17.89 -7.04
CA THR A 378 -15.97 18.62 -5.76
C THR A 378 -16.18 17.67 -4.59
N ILE A 379 -15.64 18.05 -3.42
CA ILE A 379 -15.82 17.34 -2.15
C ILE A 379 -16.39 18.29 -1.07
N THR A 380 -17.53 17.89 -0.50
CA THR A 380 -18.24 18.64 0.53
C THR A 380 -18.31 17.84 1.83
N LEU A 381 -17.96 18.50 2.94
CA LEU A 381 -17.99 17.92 4.28
C LEU A 381 -19.07 18.61 5.10
N THR A 382 -19.99 17.84 5.68
CA THR A 382 -20.97 18.33 6.66
C THR A 382 -20.67 17.67 8.00
N GLN A 383 -20.21 18.46 8.96
CA GLN A 383 -19.80 17.98 10.28
C GLN A 383 -20.93 18.12 11.30
N THR A 384 -21.20 17.05 12.04
CA THR A 384 -22.04 17.05 13.24
C THR A 384 -21.35 16.28 14.37
N GLN A 385 -21.98 16.22 15.56
CA GLN A 385 -21.43 15.51 16.72
C GLN A 385 -22.47 14.54 17.29
N ILE A 386 -22.01 13.36 17.69
CA ILE A 386 -22.80 12.30 18.33
C ILE A 386 -22.47 12.31 19.83
N PRO A 387 -23.44 12.58 20.72
CA PRO A 387 -23.22 12.51 22.16
C PRO A 387 -22.89 11.07 22.59
N VAL A 388 -21.77 10.88 23.28
CA VAL A 388 -21.34 9.61 23.88
C VAL A 388 -20.57 9.90 25.17
N THR A 389 -20.17 8.88 25.92
CA THR A 389 -19.11 9.02 26.94
C THR A 389 -18.16 7.85 26.80
N TRP A 390 -16.86 8.13 26.87
CA TRP A 390 -15.78 7.15 26.89
C TRP A 390 -14.54 7.74 27.58
N ASP A 391 -13.54 6.90 27.80
CA ASP A 391 -12.23 7.29 28.33
C ASP A 391 -11.12 6.47 27.66
N SER A 392 -9.86 6.90 27.86
CA SER A 392 -8.69 6.17 27.37
C SER A 392 -8.44 4.93 28.20
N ALA A 393 -8.09 3.81 27.54
CA ALA A 393 -7.63 2.61 28.22
C ALA A 393 -6.34 2.86 29.04
N PRO A 394 -6.19 2.26 30.22
CA PRO A 394 -5.08 2.56 31.10
C PRO A 394 -3.79 1.87 30.65
N CYS A 395 -2.66 2.51 30.96
CA CYS A 395 -1.34 1.89 30.93
C CYS A 395 -0.83 1.64 32.35
N VAL A 396 -0.20 0.49 32.56
CA VAL A 396 0.23 0.02 33.90
C VAL A 396 1.53 0.69 34.33
N ASN A 397 2.42 0.98 33.37
CA ASN A 397 3.69 1.68 33.56
C ASN A 397 3.76 2.92 32.67
N ASP A 398 2.82 3.82 32.90
CA ASP A 398 2.67 5.04 32.10
C ASP A 398 3.79 6.05 32.41
N THR A 399 4.87 6.01 31.64
CA THR A 399 5.97 6.97 31.73
C THR A 399 6.26 7.56 30.35
N ASP A 400 6.61 8.85 30.31
CA ASP A 400 7.08 9.52 29.09
C ASP A 400 8.23 8.74 28.42
N ALA A 401 9.11 8.14 29.23
CA ALA A 401 10.27 7.35 28.81
C ALA A 401 9.94 6.08 28.00
N ASN A 402 8.70 5.56 28.11
CA ASN A 402 8.25 4.37 27.37
C ASN A 402 7.21 4.72 26.29
N ASN A 403 7.10 6.00 25.91
CA ASN A 403 6.12 6.53 24.96
C ASN A 403 4.65 6.12 25.30
N HIS A 404 4.39 5.87 26.59
CA HIS A 404 3.09 5.42 27.12
C HIS A 404 2.59 4.08 26.54
N ARG A 405 3.47 3.15 26.14
CA ARG A 405 3.09 1.89 25.45
C ARG A 405 3.03 0.64 26.31
N ASP A 406 3.53 0.70 27.55
CA ASP A 406 3.58 -0.46 28.46
C ASP A 406 2.25 -0.66 29.18
N CYS A 407 1.24 -1.10 28.43
CA CYS A 407 -0.16 -0.97 28.86
C CYS A 407 -0.82 -2.29 29.24
N VAL A 408 -0.53 -3.38 28.53
CA VAL A 408 -1.22 -4.66 28.68
C VAL A 408 -0.28 -5.71 29.28
N PRO A 409 -0.55 -6.22 30.50
CA PRO A 409 0.25 -7.25 31.13
C PRO A 409 0.26 -8.58 30.36
N GLN A 410 1.39 -9.27 30.43
CA GLN A 410 1.61 -10.63 29.94
C GLN A 410 2.13 -11.52 31.09
N PRO A 411 1.93 -12.86 31.05
CA PRO A 411 2.51 -13.76 32.04
C PRO A 411 4.03 -13.91 31.87
N ALA A 412 4.69 -14.48 32.88
CA ALA A 412 6.12 -14.81 32.79
C ALA A 412 6.41 -15.71 31.55
N PRO A 413 7.54 -15.52 30.85
CA PRO A 413 8.72 -14.76 31.27
C PRO A 413 8.68 -13.25 30.98
N ALA A 414 7.57 -12.70 30.47
CA ALA A 414 7.45 -11.26 30.25
C ALA A 414 7.57 -10.49 31.57
N THR A 415 8.22 -9.35 31.50
CA THR A 415 8.38 -8.38 32.58
C THR A 415 7.59 -7.11 32.25
N PRO A 416 7.45 -6.15 33.18
CA PRO A 416 6.66 -4.95 32.91
C PRO A 416 7.15 -4.07 31.75
N THR A 417 8.41 -4.20 31.33
CA THR A 417 8.95 -3.53 30.13
C THR A 417 8.63 -4.24 28.82
N ASP A 418 8.00 -5.42 28.89
CA ASP A 418 7.50 -6.21 27.77
C ASP A 418 5.97 -6.06 27.61
N TYR A 419 5.29 -5.25 28.42
CA TYR A 419 3.84 -5.11 28.35
C TYR A 419 3.41 -4.42 27.06
N LEU A 420 2.28 -4.86 26.49
CA LEU A 420 1.89 -4.51 25.13
C LEU A 420 1.18 -3.16 25.06
N ASP A 421 1.26 -2.50 23.90
CA ASP A 421 0.51 -1.30 23.56
C ASP A 421 -0.99 -1.61 23.43
N ASN A 422 -1.82 -0.79 24.08
CA ASN A 422 -3.27 -0.96 24.10
C ASN A 422 -4.01 -0.21 22.98
N LEU A 423 -3.28 0.63 22.21
CA LEU A 423 -3.80 1.37 21.06
C LEU A 423 -5.03 2.21 21.37
N ASP A 424 -5.03 2.86 22.53
CA ASP A 424 -6.12 3.74 22.93
C ASP A 424 -6.31 4.96 22.00
N PHE A 425 -7.34 5.75 22.32
CA PHE A 425 -7.58 7.06 21.70
C PHE A 425 -7.83 7.03 20.17
N ARG A 426 -8.32 5.90 19.65
CA ARG A 426 -8.78 5.75 18.26
C ARG A 426 -9.92 4.74 18.18
N LEU A 427 -10.87 4.96 17.26
CA LEU A 427 -11.77 3.89 16.87
C LEU A 427 -10.97 2.81 16.14
N MET A 428 -11.21 1.56 16.47
CA MET A 428 -10.55 0.44 15.82
C MET A 428 -11.28 0.05 14.54
N TYR A 429 -10.52 -0.17 13.46
CA TYR A 429 -11.06 -0.52 12.15
C TYR A 429 -11.93 -1.79 12.22
N ARG A 430 -13.16 -1.82 11.72
CA ARG A 430 -13.81 -0.97 10.68
C ARG A 430 -14.99 -0.14 11.24
N LEU A 431 -15.50 0.80 10.44
CA LEU A 431 -16.86 1.34 10.58
C LEU A 431 -17.79 0.59 9.61
N ALA A 432 -18.23 -0.60 10.01
CA ALA A 432 -19.09 -1.42 9.15
C ALA A 432 -20.49 -0.80 9.04
N TYR A 433 -20.96 -0.60 7.81
CA TYR A 433 -22.26 -0.01 7.48
C TYR A 433 -23.18 -1.04 6.84
N ARG A 434 -24.47 -1.00 7.22
CA ARG A 434 -25.53 -1.78 6.59
C ARG A 434 -26.78 -0.94 6.38
N ASN A 435 -27.40 -1.13 5.22
CA ASN A 435 -28.77 -0.72 4.93
C ASN A 435 -29.70 -1.94 4.96
N PHE A 436 -30.74 -1.89 5.79
CA PHE A 436 -31.76 -2.93 5.92
C PHE A 436 -33.02 -2.67 5.08
N GLY A 437 -33.01 -1.62 4.25
CA GLY A 437 -34.14 -1.19 3.44
C GLY A 437 -35.17 -0.37 4.22
N GLY A 438 -36.37 -0.21 3.64
CA GLY A 438 -37.44 0.62 4.20
C GLY A 438 -37.50 2.03 3.60
N ASP A 439 -38.55 2.76 3.97
CA ASP A 439 -38.75 4.18 3.65
C ASP A 439 -39.23 4.94 4.92
N PRO A 440 -38.37 5.71 5.61
CA PRO A 440 -36.96 5.96 5.27
C PRO A 440 -36.09 4.70 5.44
N ALA A 441 -34.93 4.71 4.79
CA ALA A 441 -33.96 3.62 4.87
C ALA A 441 -33.49 3.40 6.33
N GLN A 442 -33.36 2.13 6.71
CA GLN A 442 -32.89 1.73 8.03
C GLN A 442 -31.39 1.43 7.96
N GLU A 443 -30.59 2.41 8.35
CA GLU A 443 -29.14 2.35 8.25
C GLU A 443 -28.51 2.14 9.63
N SER A 444 -27.59 1.19 9.73
CA SER A 444 -26.83 0.91 10.97
C SER A 444 -25.34 0.96 10.71
N LEU A 445 -24.61 1.57 11.65
CA LEU A 445 -23.14 1.59 11.66
C LEU A 445 -22.63 1.02 12.98
N VAL A 446 -21.59 0.20 12.95
CA VAL A 446 -20.98 -0.36 14.16
C VAL A 446 -19.51 0.01 14.27
N ALA A 447 -19.06 0.33 15.48
CA ALA A 447 -17.69 0.71 15.77
C ALA A 447 -17.29 0.30 17.19
N ASN A 448 -15.99 0.27 17.47
CA ASN A 448 -15.46 -0.05 18.80
C ASN A 448 -14.20 0.75 19.14
N ILE A 449 -13.89 0.84 20.43
CA ILE A 449 -12.73 1.55 20.99
C ILE A 449 -12.27 0.91 22.31
N SER A 450 -10.96 0.86 22.52
CA SER A 450 -10.37 0.48 23.81
C SER A 450 -10.58 1.59 24.85
N VAL A 451 -11.13 1.24 26.01
CA VAL A 451 -11.47 2.16 27.11
C VAL A 451 -10.99 1.62 28.47
N THR A 452 -11.11 2.40 29.54
CA THR A 452 -10.90 1.89 30.90
C THR A 452 -12.09 1.03 31.34
N GLY A 453 -11.81 -0.09 31.99
CA GLY A 453 -12.82 -0.94 32.63
C GLY A 453 -13.54 -0.24 33.79
N GLY A 454 -14.64 -0.84 34.26
CA GLY A 454 -15.45 -0.27 35.33
C GLY A 454 -14.69 -0.11 36.66
N PRO A 455 -15.06 0.87 37.50
CA PRO A 455 -14.33 1.20 38.73
C PRO A 455 -14.42 0.12 39.82
N SER A 456 -15.23 -0.93 39.62
CA SER A 456 -15.39 -2.06 40.55
C SER A 456 -14.24 -3.08 40.47
N LYS A 457 -13.31 -2.93 39.53
CA LYS A 457 -12.15 -3.81 39.34
C LYS A 457 -10.83 -3.02 39.35
N PRO A 458 -9.68 -3.69 39.54
CA PRO A 458 -8.38 -3.05 39.31
C PRO A 458 -8.34 -2.41 37.92
N LYS A 459 -7.60 -1.30 37.78
CA LYS A 459 -7.47 -0.55 36.53
C LYS A 459 -6.99 -1.47 35.40
N HIS A 460 -7.79 -1.65 34.36
CA HIS A 460 -7.48 -2.49 33.19
C HIS A 460 -8.19 -1.95 31.93
N GLY A 461 -7.76 -2.41 30.76
CA GLY A 461 -8.37 -2.05 29.47
C GLY A 461 -9.56 -2.94 29.12
N ALA A 462 -10.67 -2.33 28.70
CA ALA A 462 -11.88 -2.99 28.23
C ALA A 462 -12.25 -2.50 26.81
N ILE A 463 -13.23 -3.13 26.16
CA ILE A 463 -13.72 -2.72 24.84
C ILE A 463 -15.09 -2.08 24.97
N ARG A 464 -15.21 -0.86 24.47
CA ARG A 464 -16.49 -0.19 24.24
C ARG A 464 -16.93 -0.36 22.80
N TRP A 465 -18.21 -0.63 22.59
CA TRP A 465 -18.81 -0.81 21.28
C TRP A 465 -20.05 0.06 21.12
N TYR A 466 -20.37 0.38 19.87
CA TYR A 466 -21.50 1.23 19.49
C TYR A 466 -22.27 0.62 18.33
N GLU A 467 -23.59 0.75 18.35
CA GLU A 467 -24.44 0.74 17.16
C GLU A 467 -25.05 2.12 17.01
N PHE A 468 -24.77 2.77 15.88
CA PHE A 468 -25.40 4.01 15.46
C PHE A 468 -26.50 3.71 14.45
N ARG A 469 -27.61 4.44 14.52
CA ARG A 469 -28.67 4.41 13.51
C ARG A 469 -28.84 5.78 12.88
N ASN A 470 -28.97 5.79 11.56
CA ASN A 470 -29.34 6.98 10.81
C ASN A 470 -30.80 6.87 10.38
N SER A 471 -31.58 7.93 10.57
CA SER A 471 -32.99 7.97 10.14
C SER A 471 -33.14 8.31 8.65
N GLY A 472 -32.08 8.12 7.85
CA GLY A 472 -31.95 8.48 6.44
C GLY A 472 -31.50 9.93 6.20
N GLY A 473 -30.83 10.15 5.07
CA GLY A 473 -30.51 11.47 4.54
C GLY A 473 -29.03 11.89 4.66
N SER A 474 -28.56 12.63 3.65
CA SER A 474 -27.14 13.03 3.55
C SER A 474 -26.67 14.04 4.59
N THR A 475 -27.59 14.70 5.30
CA THR A 475 -27.28 15.71 6.34
C THR A 475 -27.66 15.29 7.74
N THR A 476 -28.24 14.09 7.89
CA THR A 476 -28.71 13.59 9.19
C THR A 476 -27.53 13.11 10.02
N THR A 477 -27.57 13.42 11.31
CA THR A 477 -26.60 12.93 12.30
C THR A 477 -27.05 11.55 12.77
N PRO A 478 -26.21 10.51 12.67
CA PRO A 478 -26.48 9.23 13.29
C PRO A 478 -26.67 9.37 14.80
N THR A 479 -27.58 8.59 15.37
CA THR A 479 -27.85 8.56 16.82
C THR A 479 -27.35 7.25 17.41
N VAL A 480 -26.91 7.28 18.67
CA VAL A 480 -26.58 6.04 19.39
C VAL A 480 -27.86 5.26 19.62
N PHE A 481 -27.97 4.08 19.01
CA PHE A 481 -29.06 3.16 19.29
C PHE A 481 -28.74 2.32 20.54
N GLN A 482 -27.49 1.85 20.64
CA GLN A 482 -26.98 1.17 21.82
C GLN A 482 -25.47 1.28 21.90
N ALA A 483 -24.95 1.27 23.13
CA ALA A 483 -23.54 1.30 23.45
C ALA A 483 -23.29 0.67 24.82
N SER A 484 -22.19 -0.03 24.97
CA SER A 484 -21.81 -0.63 26.26
C SER A 484 -20.30 -0.88 26.30
N THR A 485 -19.75 -0.97 27.51
CA THR A 485 -18.36 -1.37 27.74
C THR A 485 -18.33 -2.80 28.24
N TYR A 486 -17.73 -3.72 27.48
CA TYR A 486 -17.66 -5.15 27.83
C TYR A 486 -16.49 -5.40 28.80
N ASP A 487 -16.84 -5.65 30.06
CA ASP A 487 -15.90 -5.76 31.16
C ASP A 487 -16.32 -6.90 32.11
N PRO A 488 -16.35 -8.18 31.69
CA PRO A 488 -16.83 -9.28 32.53
C PRO A 488 -15.82 -9.74 33.60
N ASP A 489 -14.53 -9.43 33.45
CA ASP A 489 -13.44 -9.87 34.33
C ASP A 489 -12.35 -8.78 34.39
N SER A 490 -11.19 -9.05 35.00
CA SER A 490 -10.08 -8.08 35.10
C SER A 490 -9.00 -8.24 34.02
N ALA A 491 -9.23 -9.09 33.02
CA ALA A 491 -8.30 -9.27 31.92
C ALA A 491 -8.41 -8.10 30.93
N TYR A 492 -7.28 -7.74 30.32
CA TYR A 492 -7.26 -6.67 29.34
C TYR A 492 -7.86 -7.14 28.03
N ARG A 493 -8.67 -6.28 27.40
CA ARG A 493 -9.20 -6.45 26.04
C ARG A 493 -8.86 -5.21 25.22
N TRP A 494 -8.23 -5.40 24.07
CA TRP A 494 -7.85 -4.33 23.15
C TRP A 494 -7.85 -4.87 21.72
N MET A 495 -7.57 -4.03 20.73
CA MET A 495 -7.50 -4.46 19.32
C MET A 495 -8.79 -5.07 18.77
N GLY A 496 -9.91 -4.41 19.08
CA GLY A 496 -11.23 -4.90 18.70
C GLY A 496 -11.59 -4.69 17.23
N SER A 497 -12.38 -5.59 16.66
CA SER A 497 -13.03 -5.41 15.35
C SER A 497 -14.46 -5.95 15.39
N ILE A 498 -15.40 -5.18 14.87
CA ILE A 498 -16.85 -5.42 14.99
C ILE A 498 -17.53 -5.37 13.61
N ALA A 499 -18.49 -6.27 13.39
CA ALA A 499 -19.35 -6.26 12.21
C ALA A 499 -20.75 -6.75 12.57
N MET A 500 -21.70 -6.58 11.63
CA MET A 500 -23.11 -6.95 11.80
C MET A 500 -23.59 -7.83 10.64
N ASP A 501 -24.41 -8.85 10.92
CA ASP A 501 -25.03 -9.69 9.88
C ASP A 501 -26.37 -9.11 9.39
N LYS A 502 -27.01 -9.78 8.43
CA LYS A 502 -28.31 -9.34 7.89
C LYS A 502 -29.48 -9.40 8.88
N ASP A 503 -29.33 -10.10 10.00
CA ASP A 503 -30.38 -10.26 11.01
C ASP A 503 -30.14 -9.32 12.22
N HIS A 504 -29.29 -8.31 12.04
CA HIS A 504 -28.86 -7.33 13.06
C HIS A 504 -28.07 -7.94 14.23
N ASN A 505 -27.55 -9.16 14.10
CA ASN A 505 -26.65 -9.72 15.10
C ASN A 505 -25.25 -9.13 14.91
N MET A 506 -24.53 -8.91 16.01
CA MET A 506 -23.19 -8.30 15.99
C MET A 506 -22.15 -9.24 16.55
N ALA A 507 -21.02 -9.38 15.86
CA ALA A 507 -19.85 -10.11 16.35
C ALA A 507 -18.71 -9.12 16.61
N LEU A 508 -18.05 -9.26 17.77
CA LEU A 508 -16.95 -8.42 18.22
C LEU A 508 -15.77 -9.33 18.62
N GLY A 509 -14.68 -9.24 17.86
CA GLY A 509 -13.41 -9.92 18.17
C GLY A 509 -12.41 -8.95 18.80
N TYR A 510 -11.49 -9.43 19.62
CA TYR A 510 -10.41 -8.65 20.23
C TYR A 510 -9.25 -9.54 20.70
N SER A 511 -8.13 -8.91 21.07
CA SER A 511 -7.04 -9.54 21.81
C SER A 511 -7.34 -9.55 23.31
N LYS A 512 -6.89 -10.58 24.05
CA LYS A 512 -7.01 -10.67 25.51
C LYS A 512 -5.71 -11.14 26.16
N SER A 513 -5.33 -10.52 27.29
CA SER A 513 -4.12 -10.87 28.06
C SER A 513 -4.23 -10.43 29.53
N SER A 514 -3.41 -11.03 30.39
CA SER A 514 -3.19 -10.63 31.77
C SER A 514 -1.88 -11.24 32.29
N LEU A 515 -1.57 -11.07 33.59
CA LEU A 515 -0.45 -11.78 34.23
C LEU A 515 -0.60 -13.31 34.27
N SER A 516 -1.78 -13.84 33.94
CA SER A 516 -2.07 -15.28 33.93
C SER A 516 -2.64 -15.79 32.60
N ILE A 517 -2.88 -14.89 31.64
CA ILE A 517 -3.44 -15.21 30.32
C ILE A 517 -2.42 -14.78 29.28
N ILE A 518 -1.89 -15.75 28.53
CA ILE A 518 -1.02 -15.47 27.39
C ILE A 518 -1.84 -14.75 26.30
N PRO A 519 -1.32 -13.66 25.69
CA PRO A 519 -2.03 -12.93 24.64
C PRO A 519 -2.58 -13.84 23.54
N GLY A 520 -3.90 -13.78 23.36
CA GLY A 520 -4.61 -14.60 22.37
C GLY A 520 -5.78 -13.87 21.75
N ILE A 521 -6.55 -14.61 20.95
CA ILE A 521 -7.65 -14.11 20.12
C ILE A 521 -8.97 -14.60 20.70
N TYR A 522 -9.87 -13.67 20.96
CA TYR A 522 -11.16 -13.92 21.62
C TYR A 522 -12.27 -13.18 20.87
N LEU A 523 -13.51 -13.64 21.05
CA LEU A 523 -14.68 -13.00 20.49
C LEU A 523 -15.86 -13.07 21.44
N THR A 524 -16.83 -12.21 21.20
CA THR A 524 -18.19 -12.30 21.74
C THR A 524 -19.16 -11.81 20.67
N GLY A 525 -20.44 -11.76 20.98
CA GLY A 525 -21.44 -11.19 20.09
C GLY A 525 -22.73 -10.89 20.80
N ARG A 526 -23.75 -10.52 20.01
CA ARG A 526 -25.12 -10.41 20.48
C ARG A 526 -26.10 -10.67 19.35
N LEU A 527 -27.25 -11.22 19.72
CA LEU A 527 -28.42 -11.33 18.87
C LEU A 527 -29.19 -10.02 18.83
N SER A 528 -29.93 -9.79 17.75
CA SER A 528 -30.85 -8.65 17.66
C SER A 528 -31.96 -8.67 18.71
N THR A 529 -32.31 -9.86 19.21
CA THR A 529 -33.30 -10.10 20.26
C THR A 529 -32.74 -9.96 21.68
N ASP A 530 -31.42 -9.83 21.85
CA ASP A 530 -30.85 -9.62 23.17
C ASP A 530 -31.24 -8.25 23.72
N ALA A 531 -31.32 -8.14 25.05
CA ALA A 531 -31.48 -6.84 25.70
C ALA A 531 -30.43 -5.85 25.18
N ALA A 532 -30.85 -4.61 24.92
CA ALA A 532 -29.95 -3.56 24.45
C ALA A 532 -28.76 -3.41 25.40
N ASN A 533 -27.61 -3.01 24.86
CA ASN A 533 -26.36 -2.81 25.62
C ASN A 533 -25.77 -4.09 26.27
N THR A 534 -26.23 -5.28 25.88
CA THR A 534 -25.74 -6.56 26.42
C THR A 534 -25.12 -7.43 25.31
N LEU A 535 -23.89 -7.89 25.55
CA LEU A 535 -23.17 -8.92 24.79
C LEU A 535 -23.25 -10.27 25.49
N GLY A 536 -23.08 -11.34 24.72
CA GLY A 536 -23.03 -12.72 25.17
C GLY A 536 -21.75 -13.12 25.91
N ALA A 537 -21.59 -14.42 26.08
CA ALA A 537 -20.38 -14.99 26.65
C ALA A 537 -19.19 -14.84 25.70
N GLU A 538 -18.01 -14.59 26.26
CA GLU A 538 -16.76 -14.61 25.52
C GLU A 538 -16.39 -16.04 25.11
N THR A 539 -15.88 -16.19 23.88
CA THR A 539 -15.41 -17.45 23.29
C THR A 539 -13.96 -17.27 22.84
N THR A 540 -13.13 -18.28 23.08
CA THR A 540 -11.75 -18.30 22.60
C THR A 540 -11.70 -18.69 21.12
N VAL A 541 -11.12 -17.83 20.29
CA VAL A 541 -10.78 -18.14 18.89
C VAL A 541 -9.49 -18.94 18.86
N PHE A 542 -8.48 -18.41 19.54
CA PHE A 542 -7.18 -19.04 19.69
C PHE A 542 -6.55 -18.61 21.01
N ALA A 543 -6.26 -19.55 21.89
CA ALA A 543 -5.53 -19.25 23.12
C ALA A 543 -4.06 -18.96 22.78
N GLY A 544 -3.49 -17.92 23.38
CA GLY A 544 -2.09 -17.59 23.19
C GLY A 544 -1.14 -18.72 23.59
N SER A 545 -0.01 -18.83 22.89
CA SER A 545 1.05 -19.81 23.18
C SER A 545 2.42 -19.19 23.43
N GLY A 546 2.56 -17.88 23.23
CA GLY A 546 3.79 -17.14 23.51
C GLY A 546 3.51 -15.71 23.96
N VAL A 547 4.46 -15.13 24.68
CA VAL A 547 4.49 -13.71 25.07
C VAL A 547 5.49 -12.94 24.22
N GLN A 548 5.17 -11.69 23.90
CA GLN A 548 6.07 -10.80 23.17
C GLN A 548 7.13 -10.28 24.14
N LEU A 549 8.40 -10.42 23.77
CA LEU A 549 9.53 -10.00 24.58
C LEU A 549 10.29 -8.87 23.88
N ASN A 550 10.57 -7.80 24.61
CA ASN A 550 11.30 -6.63 24.12
C ASN A 550 12.79 -6.96 23.82
N SER A 551 13.30 -8.10 24.32
CA SER A 551 14.71 -8.52 24.23
C SER A 551 15.29 -8.69 22.81
N THR A 552 14.51 -8.55 21.74
CA THR A 552 14.99 -8.69 20.35
C THR A 552 14.63 -7.50 19.43
N GLY A 553 14.26 -6.33 19.97
CA GLY A 553 14.11 -5.09 19.19
C GLY A 553 12.73 -4.79 18.58
N ALA A 554 11.74 -5.65 18.76
CA ALA A 554 10.35 -5.37 18.34
C ALA A 554 9.59 -4.42 19.29
N GLY A 555 10.12 -4.19 20.50
CA GLY A 555 9.46 -3.37 21.51
C GLY A 555 8.08 -3.94 21.91
N ASN A 556 7.20 -3.03 22.31
CA ASN A 556 5.92 -3.33 22.94
C ASN A 556 4.73 -3.21 21.99
N ARG A 557 5.00 -3.09 20.68
CA ARG A 557 3.98 -2.86 19.66
C ARG A 557 3.28 -4.16 19.32
N TRP A 558 1.99 -4.20 19.60
CA TRP A 558 1.05 -5.24 19.20
C TRP A 558 0.18 -4.67 18.08
N GLY A 559 -0.17 -5.46 17.06
CA GLY A 559 -0.73 -5.02 15.77
C GLY A 559 -1.65 -3.80 15.77
N ASP A 560 -1.57 -2.90 14.77
CA ASP A 560 -2.46 -1.73 14.65
C ASP A 560 -3.84 -2.05 14.05
N TYR A 561 -4.01 -3.26 13.52
CA TYR A 561 -5.19 -3.72 12.79
C TYR A 561 -5.65 -5.10 13.28
N SER A 562 -6.97 -5.27 13.35
CA SER A 562 -7.63 -6.58 13.29
C SER A 562 -8.89 -6.42 12.43
N ALA A 563 -9.39 -7.50 11.83
CA ALA A 563 -10.47 -7.38 10.86
C ALA A 563 -11.55 -8.45 11.05
N MET A 564 -12.74 -8.00 11.44
CA MET A 564 -14.01 -8.74 11.40
C MET A 564 -14.79 -8.31 10.15
N THR A 565 -15.13 -9.26 9.28
CA THR A 565 -15.87 -8.99 8.03
C THR A 565 -16.94 -10.04 7.79
N VAL A 566 -18.03 -9.69 7.11
CA VAL A 566 -19.14 -10.61 6.83
C VAL A 566 -19.07 -11.12 5.39
N ASP A 567 -19.36 -12.40 5.20
CA ASP A 567 -19.42 -13.02 3.87
C ASP A 567 -20.44 -12.26 3.00
N PRO A 568 -19.99 -11.66 1.89
CA PRO A 568 -20.87 -10.86 1.07
C PRO A 568 -22.00 -11.70 0.48
N VAL A 569 -21.84 -13.01 0.29
CA VAL A 569 -22.83 -13.86 -0.37
C VAL A 569 -23.92 -14.31 0.60
N ASP A 570 -23.54 -14.95 1.71
CA ASP A 570 -24.53 -15.52 2.65
C ASP A 570 -25.05 -14.52 3.69
N GLN A 571 -24.34 -13.39 3.88
CA GLN A 571 -24.66 -12.29 4.79
C GLN A 571 -24.82 -12.69 6.27
N CYS A 572 -24.29 -13.85 6.67
CA CYS A 572 -24.39 -14.43 8.01
C CYS A 572 -23.04 -14.87 8.58
N THR A 573 -22.11 -15.30 7.73
CA THR A 573 -20.83 -15.87 8.18
C THR A 573 -19.81 -14.75 8.36
N PHE A 574 -19.30 -14.62 9.58
CA PHE A 574 -18.22 -13.70 9.94
C PHE A 574 -16.87 -14.37 9.72
N TYR A 575 -15.90 -13.65 9.18
CA TYR A 575 -14.49 -14.02 9.15
C TYR A 575 -13.71 -13.02 10.01
N TYR A 576 -12.92 -13.56 10.93
CA TYR A 576 -12.10 -12.77 11.85
C TYR A 576 -10.62 -13.15 11.70
N THR A 577 -9.77 -12.12 11.71
CA THR A 577 -8.33 -12.29 11.78
C THR A 577 -7.69 -11.35 12.79
N ASN A 578 -6.70 -11.87 13.53
CA ASN A 578 -5.91 -11.13 14.50
C ASN A 578 -4.56 -11.84 14.77
N GLU A 579 -3.66 -11.14 15.45
CA GLU A 579 -2.33 -11.57 15.86
C GLU A 579 -2.36 -12.52 17.09
N TYR A 580 -1.41 -13.44 17.12
CA TYR A 580 -0.97 -14.18 18.30
C TYR A 580 0.50 -14.60 18.16
N LEU A 581 1.13 -15.10 19.23
CA LEU A 581 2.46 -15.71 19.17
C LEU A 581 2.41 -17.23 19.37
N LYS A 582 3.14 -17.97 18.52
CA LYS A 582 3.34 -19.42 18.63
C LYS A 582 4.30 -19.82 19.75
N THR A 583 5.29 -18.97 20.01
CA THR A 583 6.34 -19.16 21.03
C THR A 583 6.77 -17.81 21.57
N ASN A 584 7.38 -17.76 22.75
CA ASN A 584 7.91 -16.52 23.31
C ASN A 584 9.01 -15.94 22.39
N GLY A 585 8.97 -14.64 22.15
CA GLY A 585 9.95 -13.96 21.29
C GLY A 585 9.55 -12.51 21.04
N GLY A 586 10.47 -11.69 20.50
CA GLY A 586 10.12 -10.31 20.15
C GLY A 586 9.61 -10.15 18.72
N PHE A 587 10.17 -10.88 17.76
CA PHE A 587 9.88 -10.67 16.33
C PHE A 587 9.49 -11.98 15.64
N ASN A 588 8.37 -12.57 16.07
CA ASN A 588 7.88 -13.87 15.61
C ASN A 588 6.34 -13.97 15.59
N TRP A 589 5.68 -12.84 15.36
CA TRP A 589 4.22 -12.76 15.32
C TRP A 589 3.61 -13.71 14.28
N SER A 590 2.42 -14.21 14.58
CA SER A 590 1.61 -15.09 13.74
C SER A 590 0.20 -14.52 13.64
N THR A 591 -0.56 -14.90 12.62
CA THR A 591 -1.98 -14.55 12.54
C THR A 591 -2.83 -15.79 12.37
N ARG A 592 -4.08 -15.71 12.83
CA ARG A 592 -5.08 -16.74 12.64
C ARG A 592 -6.24 -16.17 11.85
N ILE A 593 -6.83 -16.97 10.97
CA ILE A 593 -8.11 -16.69 10.34
C ILE A 593 -9.10 -17.76 10.82
N ALA A 594 -10.30 -17.33 11.22
CA ALA A 594 -11.37 -18.23 11.63
C ALA A 594 -12.73 -17.65 11.25
N SER A 595 -13.72 -18.53 11.00
CA SER A 595 -15.08 -18.09 10.70
C SER A 595 -16.14 -18.57 11.69
N TYR A 596 -17.14 -17.72 11.88
CA TYR A 596 -18.17 -17.84 12.90
C TYR A 596 -19.53 -17.46 12.35
N ARG A 597 -20.59 -17.99 12.94
CA ARG A 597 -21.96 -17.69 12.52
C ARG A 597 -22.92 -17.81 13.69
N PHE A 598 -23.89 -16.90 13.77
CA PHE A 598 -25.01 -17.07 14.69
C PHE A 598 -25.94 -18.20 14.22
N PRO A 599 -26.26 -19.20 15.07
CA PRO A 599 -27.17 -20.27 14.69
C PRO A 599 -28.56 -19.79 14.25
N SER A 600 -28.99 -18.62 14.73
CA SER A 600 -30.24 -17.96 14.33
C SER A 600 -30.19 -17.36 12.93
N CYS A 601 -29.02 -17.01 12.41
CA CYS A 601 -28.89 -16.38 11.09
C CYS A 601 -29.06 -17.42 9.99
N THR A 602 -30.19 -17.38 9.30
CA THR A 602 -30.44 -18.20 8.11
C THR A 602 -29.80 -17.53 6.91
N SER A 603 -29.06 -18.26 6.07
CA SER A 603 -28.30 -17.64 4.97
C SER A 603 -29.23 -16.86 4.04
N ALA A 604 -28.76 -15.73 3.50
CA ALA A 604 -29.46 -15.07 2.41
C ALA A 604 -29.74 -16.07 1.26
N PRO A 605 -30.80 -15.86 0.47
CA PRO A 605 -31.02 -16.65 -0.73
C PRO A 605 -29.76 -16.69 -1.58
N ALA A 606 -29.40 -17.89 -2.06
CA ALA A 606 -28.22 -18.05 -2.89
C ALA A 606 -28.29 -17.08 -4.07
N TRP A 607 -27.19 -16.39 -4.35
CA TRP A 607 -27.17 -15.39 -5.40
C TRP A 607 -27.41 -16.05 -6.76
N GLY A 608 -28.01 -15.30 -7.68
CA GLY A 608 -28.02 -15.65 -9.09
C GLY A 608 -26.83 -15.03 -9.81
N THR A 609 -26.59 -15.46 -11.05
CA THR A 609 -25.60 -14.87 -11.94
C THR A 609 -26.32 -14.08 -13.02
N LEU A 610 -25.96 -12.81 -13.20
CA LEU A 610 -26.29 -12.09 -14.42
C LEU A 610 -25.08 -12.15 -15.35
N THR A 611 -25.29 -12.63 -16.58
CA THR A 611 -24.25 -12.71 -17.59
C THR A 611 -24.76 -12.26 -18.95
N GLY A 612 -23.86 -12.03 -19.89
CA GLY A 612 -24.19 -11.80 -21.28
C GLY A 612 -23.03 -11.19 -22.04
N THR A 613 -23.30 -10.79 -23.27
CA THR A 613 -22.31 -10.15 -24.14
C THR A 613 -22.66 -8.70 -24.41
N VAL A 614 -21.67 -7.82 -24.42
CA VAL A 614 -21.77 -6.48 -25.00
C VAL A 614 -20.97 -6.47 -26.32
N THR A 615 -21.63 -6.03 -27.39
CA THR A 615 -21.03 -5.99 -28.73
C THR A 615 -21.26 -4.64 -29.39
N SER A 616 -20.38 -4.26 -30.30
CA SER A 616 -20.58 -3.13 -31.20
C SER A 616 -21.74 -3.44 -32.15
N SER A 617 -22.69 -2.52 -32.29
CA SER A 617 -23.83 -2.65 -33.21
C SER A 617 -23.40 -2.54 -34.67
N PRO A 618 -22.46 -1.64 -35.06
CA PRO A 618 -21.94 -1.59 -36.42
C PRO A 618 -21.23 -2.87 -36.89
N SER A 619 -20.35 -3.46 -36.07
CA SER A 619 -19.47 -4.55 -36.50
C SER A 619 -19.83 -5.92 -35.92
N GLY A 620 -20.61 -5.98 -34.85
CA GLY A 620 -20.83 -7.21 -34.07
C GLY A 620 -19.64 -7.64 -33.21
N ALA A 621 -18.53 -6.89 -33.24
CA ALA A 621 -17.33 -7.21 -32.46
C ALA A 621 -17.59 -7.09 -30.95
N PRO A 622 -16.92 -7.91 -30.11
CA PRO A 622 -17.01 -7.77 -28.66
C PRO A 622 -16.45 -6.41 -28.21
N LEU A 623 -17.06 -5.83 -27.18
CA LEU A 623 -16.55 -4.62 -26.52
C LEU A 623 -16.01 -4.99 -25.13
N SER A 624 -14.71 -4.79 -24.92
CA SER A 624 -14.05 -5.02 -23.63
C SER A 624 -14.19 -3.81 -22.70
N GLY A 625 -14.32 -4.05 -21.39
CA GLY A 625 -14.34 -3.01 -20.36
C GLY A 625 -15.70 -2.36 -20.10
N VAL A 626 -16.71 -2.60 -20.93
CA VAL A 626 -18.04 -1.99 -20.77
C VAL A 626 -18.68 -2.43 -19.46
N ILE A 627 -19.15 -1.46 -18.67
CA ILE A 627 -19.88 -1.71 -17.43
C ILE A 627 -21.37 -1.92 -17.71
N VAL A 628 -21.89 -3.03 -17.17
CA VAL A 628 -23.33 -3.29 -17.02
C VAL A 628 -23.73 -3.02 -15.58
N THR A 629 -24.58 -2.02 -15.34
CA THR A 629 -25.10 -1.65 -14.03
C THR A 629 -26.55 -2.07 -13.86
N LEU A 630 -26.96 -2.32 -12.62
CA LEU A 630 -28.33 -2.61 -12.21
C LEU A 630 -28.89 -1.46 -11.37
N SER A 631 -30.23 -1.33 -11.36
CA SER A 631 -30.96 -0.31 -10.60
C SER A 631 -30.74 -0.36 -9.08
N ASN A 632 -30.22 -1.48 -8.56
CA ASN A 632 -29.83 -1.63 -7.15
C ASN A 632 -28.33 -1.40 -6.92
N GLY A 633 -27.61 -0.77 -7.86
CA GLY A 633 -26.20 -0.41 -7.74
C GLY A 633 -25.20 -1.52 -8.08
N TYR A 634 -25.64 -2.77 -8.29
CA TYR A 634 -24.73 -3.85 -8.67
C TYR A 634 -24.22 -3.67 -10.10
N ALA A 635 -22.97 -4.04 -10.36
CA ALA A 635 -22.36 -3.87 -11.66
C ALA A 635 -21.32 -4.94 -12.00
N GLY A 636 -21.04 -5.10 -13.30
CA GLY A 636 -19.91 -5.90 -13.77
C GLY A 636 -19.41 -5.44 -15.15
N ALA A 637 -18.10 -5.55 -15.35
CA ALA A 637 -17.43 -5.23 -16.61
C ALA A 637 -17.37 -6.41 -17.57
N THR A 638 -17.36 -6.14 -18.87
CA THR A 638 -17.03 -7.15 -19.90
C THR A 638 -15.54 -7.45 -19.95
N ASN A 639 -15.20 -8.71 -20.22
CA ASN A 639 -13.84 -9.16 -20.54
C ASN A 639 -13.49 -8.88 -22.02
N ALA A 640 -12.30 -9.30 -22.45
CA ALA A 640 -11.82 -9.14 -23.84
C ALA A 640 -12.72 -9.81 -24.90
N SER A 641 -13.51 -10.81 -24.52
CA SER A 641 -14.50 -11.45 -25.40
C SER A 641 -15.88 -10.77 -25.36
N GLY A 642 -15.98 -9.60 -24.72
CA GLY A 642 -17.22 -8.85 -24.56
C GLY A 642 -18.18 -9.49 -23.56
N VAL A 643 -17.76 -10.51 -22.80
CA VAL A 643 -18.62 -11.22 -21.85
C VAL A 643 -18.51 -10.58 -20.49
N TYR A 644 -19.65 -10.21 -19.90
CA TYR A 644 -19.74 -9.84 -18.49
C TYR A 644 -20.42 -10.98 -17.71
N SER A 645 -20.03 -11.14 -16.45
CA SER A 645 -20.66 -12.09 -15.54
C SER A 645 -20.40 -11.62 -14.11
N PHE A 646 -21.46 -11.47 -13.32
CA PHE A 646 -21.34 -11.14 -11.91
C PHE A 646 -22.51 -11.69 -11.11
N LEU A 647 -22.26 -11.96 -9.83
CA LEU A 647 -23.28 -12.43 -8.91
C LEU A 647 -24.19 -11.26 -8.52
N VAL A 648 -25.49 -11.52 -8.42
CA VAL A 648 -26.49 -10.55 -7.96
C VAL A 648 -27.47 -11.24 -7.01
N PRO A 649 -27.93 -10.58 -5.93
CA PRO A 649 -29.03 -11.08 -5.13
C PRO A 649 -30.28 -11.40 -5.99
N PRO A 650 -31.12 -12.38 -5.60
CA PRO A 650 -32.37 -12.64 -6.31
C PRO A 650 -33.33 -11.44 -6.25
N GLY A 651 -33.96 -11.13 -7.37
CA GLY A 651 -34.84 -9.96 -7.50
C GLY A 651 -35.09 -9.56 -8.95
N THR A 652 -35.85 -8.49 -9.13
CA THR A 652 -36.10 -7.89 -10.44
C THR A 652 -35.46 -6.51 -10.50
N TYR A 653 -34.65 -6.28 -11.52
CA TYR A 653 -33.83 -5.07 -11.66
C TYR A 653 -33.95 -4.50 -13.06
N THR A 654 -33.65 -3.22 -13.21
CA THR A 654 -33.39 -2.61 -14.52
C THR A 654 -31.89 -2.64 -14.77
N ALA A 655 -31.46 -3.18 -15.91
CA ALA A 655 -30.05 -3.24 -16.31
C ALA A 655 -29.72 -2.16 -17.35
N LYS A 656 -28.50 -1.63 -17.33
CA LYS A 656 -28.00 -0.63 -18.28
C LYS A 656 -26.54 -0.94 -18.63
N ALA A 657 -26.20 -0.96 -19.92
CA ALA A 657 -24.80 -0.97 -20.38
C ALA A 657 -24.40 0.43 -20.84
N ALA A 658 -23.25 0.94 -20.39
CA ALA A 658 -22.75 2.25 -20.78
C ALA A 658 -21.23 2.31 -20.72
N ASP A 659 -20.63 3.04 -21.67
CA ASP A 659 -19.19 3.29 -21.72
C ASP A 659 -18.92 4.53 -22.60
N ALA A 660 -19.03 5.71 -21.99
CA ALA A 660 -18.90 6.97 -22.72
C ALA A 660 -17.45 7.24 -23.17
N ASP A 661 -16.46 6.73 -22.43
CA ASP A 661 -15.03 6.96 -22.71
C ASP A 661 -14.59 6.22 -23.99
N ARG A 662 -15.26 5.13 -24.35
CA ARG A 662 -15.11 4.45 -25.64
C ARG A 662 -15.87 5.12 -26.79
N ASN A 663 -16.40 6.34 -26.61
CA ASN A 663 -17.33 6.98 -27.55
C ASN A 663 -18.58 6.13 -27.87
N CYS A 664 -19.02 5.24 -26.97
CA CYS A 664 -20.31 4.57 -27.12
C CYS A 664 -21.44 5.51 -26.68
N THR A 665 -22.37 5.81 -27.59
CA THR A 665 -23.43 6.80 -27.38
C THR A 665 -24.74 6.21 -26.89
N SER A 666 -25.03 4.94 -27.21
CA SER A 666 -26.25 4.27 -26.76
C SER A 666 -26.13 2.75 -26.73
N ALA A 667 -26.98 2.11 -25.93
CA ALA A 667 -27.11 0.66 -25.86
C ALA A 667 -28.53 0.22 -26.26
N SER A 668 -28.64 -0.92 -26.94
CA SER A 668 -29.89 -1.60 -27.25
C SER A 668 -29.84 -3.02 -26.68
N PRO A 669 -30.81 -3.40 -25.83
CA PRO A 669 -31.88 -2.57 -25.28
C PRO A 669 -31.34 -1.58 -24.23
N ALA A 670 -31.92 -0.38 -24.13
CA ALA A 670 -31.36 0.70 -23.31
C ALA A 670 -31.42 0.44 -21.79
N ASN A 671 -32.60 0.06 -21.29
CA ASN A 671 -32.84 -0.18 -19.85
C ASN A 671 -33.77 -1.40 -19.64
N PRO A 672 -33.37 -2.61 -20.08
CA PRO A 672 -34.21 -3.79 -19.94
C PRO A 672 -34.41 -4.20 -18.48
N THR A 673 -35.61 -4.69 -18.17
CA THR A 673 -35.86 -5.45 -16.94
C THR A 673 -35.21 -6.83 -17.02
N VAL A 674 -34.53 -7.24 -15.95
CA VAL A 674 -33.97 -8.57 -15.74
C VAL A 674 -34.46 -9.14 -14.42
N THR A 675 -34.80 -10.43 -14.40
CA THR A 675 -35.18 -11.13 -13.16
C THR A 675 -34.10 -12.16 -12.85
N ILE A 676 -33.55 -12.07 -11.64
CA ILE A 676 -32.50 -12.93 -11.11
C ILE A 676 -33.15 -13.92 -10.15
N THR A 677 -32.94 -15.21 -10.39
CA THR A 677 -33.41 -16.29 -9.53
C THR A 677 -32.26 -16.84 -8.69
N SER A 678 -32.59 -17.40 -7.53
CA SER A 678 -31.61 -18.01 -6.63
C SER A 678 -30.86 -19.14 -7.31
N SER A 679 -29.51 -19.11 -7.28
CA SER A 679 -28.62 -20.05 -7.98
C SER A 679 -28.83 -20.16 -9.50
N GLY A 680 -29.67 -19.30 -10.08
CA GLY A 680 -29.95 -19.29 -11.50
C GLY A 680 -28.95 -18.45 -12.28
N THR A 681 -28.88 -18.67 -13.60
CA THR A 681 -28.17 -17.78 -14.52
C THR A 681 -29.17 -17.07 -15.40
N THR A 682 -29.16 -15.74 -15.38
CA THR A 682 -29.95 -14.89 -16.26
C THR A 682 -29.02 -14.30 -17.32
N THR A 683 -29.35 -14.48 -18.60
CA THR A 683 -28.56 -13.96 -19.72
C THR A 683 -29.18 -12.70 -20.29
N ARG A 684 -28.41 -11.61 -20.42
CA ARG A 684 -28.82 -10.39 -21.11
C ARG A 684 -27.71 -9.84 -22.01
N ASN A 685 -27.98 -9.73 -23.30
CA ASN A 685 -27.02 -9.17 -24.24
C ASN A 685 -27.34 -7.71 -24.54
N PHE A 686 -26.30 -6.92 -24.81
CA PHE A 686 -26.39 -5.53 -25.24
C PHE A 686 -25.63 -5.34 -26.56
N ARG A 687 -26.17 -4.47 -27.42
CA ARG A 687 -25.49 -3.91 -28.59
C ARG A 687 -25.29 -2.43 -28.39
N MET A 688 -24.08 -1.91 -28.58
CA MET A 688 -23.77 -0.49 -28.40
C MET A 688 -23.52 0.19 -29.74
N VAL A 689 -24.01 1.42 -29.88
CA VAL A 689 -23.73 2.29 -31.03
C VAL A 689 -22.73 3.35 -30.57
N GLY A 690 -21.79 3.71 -31.43
CA GLY A 690 -20.79 4.75 -31.15
C GLY A 690 -19.80 4.91 -32.30
N THR A 691 -18.71 5.63 -32.06
CA THR A 691 -17.65 5.91 -33.04
C THR A 691 -16.29 5.35 -32.60
N SER A 692 -15.30 5.37 -33.49
CA SER A 692 -13.91 5.06 -33.14
C SER A 692 -13.33 6.10 -32.17
N ASN A 693 -12.31 5.71 -31.40
CA ASN A 693 -11.51 6.60 -30.56
C ASN A 693 -10.04 6.20 -30.73
N LEU A 694 -9.26 7.03 -31.45
CA LEU A 694 -7.88 6.74 -31.79
C LEU A 694 -6.92 7.43 -30.82
N GLU A 695 -6.01 6.70 -30.21
CA GLU A 695 -5.01 7.21 -29.26
C GLU A 695 -3.61 6.75 -29.69
N GLU A 696 -2.57 7.48 -29.30
CA GLU A 696 -1.19 7.04 -29.52
C GLU A 696 -0.92 5.77 -28.71
N ASP A 697 -0.17 4.84 -29.32
CA ASP A 697 0.19 3.55 -28.71
C ASP A 697 1.71 3.36 -28.64
N SER A 698 2.43 3.68 -29.72
CA SER A 698 3.91 3.72 -29.74
C SER A 698 4.46 4.50 -30.92
N VAL A 699 5.75 4.89 -30.85
CA VAL A 699 6.50 5.52 -31.94
C VAL A 699 7.78 4.72 -32.21
N GLY A 700 7.91 4.16 -33.41
CA GLY A 700 9.13 3.55 -33.92
C GLY A 700 9.95 4.52 -34.78
N ILE A 701 11.27 4.50 -34.64
CA ILE A 701 12.20 5.32 -35.42
C ILE A 701 12.94 4.40 -36.40
N ASP A 702 12.95 4.77 -37.68
CA ASP A 702 13.76 4.16 -38.73
C ASP A 702 14.62 5.24 -39.40
N ASP A 703 15.89 5.27 -39.06
CA ASP A 703 16.90 6.20 -39.55
C ASP A 703 17.83 5.51 -40.58
N SER A 704 17.35 4.50 -41.30
CA SER A 704 18.15 3.80 -42.31
C SER A 704 18.62 4.69 -43.47
N ALA A 705 17.93 5.80 -43.73
CA ALA A 705 18.37 6.86 -44.64
C ALA A 705 19.34 7.87 -43.99
N GLY A 706 19.50 7.77 -42.68
CA GLY A 706 20.42 8.51 -41.83
C GLY A 706 21.71 7.72 -41.58
N ASN A 707 22.13 7.63 -40.33
CA ASN A 707 23.32 6.89 -39.91
C ASN A 707 23.02 5.46 -39.40
N SER A 708 21.75 5.04 -39.36
CA SER A 708 21.27 3.69 -39.01
C SER A 708 21.60 3.22 -37.59
N ASN A 709 21.60 4.13 -36.62
CA ASN A 709 21.82 3.85 -35.20
C ASN A 709 20.50 3.78 -34.38
N GLY A 710 19.34 4.00 -35.01
CA GLY A 710 18.02 3.87 -34.39
C GLY A 710 17.58 5.07 -33.54
N ILE A 711 18.26 6.20 -33.67
CA ILE A 711 17.97 7.45 -32.96
C ILE A 711 17.90 8.62 -33.93
N ILE A 712 17.38 9.76 -33.50
CA ILE A 712 17.30 10.97 -34.34
C ILE A 712 18.44 11.90 -33.94
N ASN A 713 19.45 12.04 -34.77
CA ASN A 713 20.58 12.94 -34.62
C ASN A 713 20.36 14.28 -35.33
N SER A 714 21.34 15.19 -35.23
CA SER A 714 21.41 16.41 -36.02
C SER A 714 21.74 16.11 -37.49
N ASN A 715 21.31 16.98 -38.42
CA ASN A 715 21.55 16.82 -39.86
C ASN A 715 21.05 15.48 -40.44
N GLU A 716 19.96 14.95 -39.90
CA GLU A 716 19.53 13.60 -40.18
C GLU A 716 18.11 13.53 -40.75
N CYS A 717 17.93 12.55 -41.62
CA CYS A 717 16.63 12.11 -42.08
C CYS A 717 16.20 10.86 -41.32
N ALA A 718 15.00 10.89 -40.73
CA ALA A 718 14.41 9.76 -40.03
C ALA A 718 12.95 9.54 -40.42
N ASN A 719 12.56 8.28 -40.45
CA ASN A 719 11.20 7.83 -40.65
C ASN A 719 10.55 7.50 -39.30
N LEU A 720 9.34 8.01 -39.07
CA LEU A 720 8.54 7.72 -37.88
C LEU A 720 7.40 6.77 -38.23
N ASN A 721 7.39 5.64 -37.53
CA ASN A 721 6.35 4.63 -37.52
C ASN A 721 5.48 4.82 -36.27
N VAL A 722 4.49 5.69 -36.36
CA VAL A 722 3.55 6.00 -35.27
C VAL A 722 2.41 4.97 -35.30
N ALA A 723 2.22 4.27 -34.19
CA ALA A 723 1.14 3.33 -33.97
C ALA A 723 0.00 4.00 -33.21
N LEU A 724 -1.23 3.76 -33.69
CA LEU A 724 -2.47 4.23 -33.07
C LEU A 724 -3.29 3.04 -32.60
N LYS A 725 -3.94 3.18 -31.44
CA LYS A 725 -4.89 2.20 -30.92
C LYS A 725 -6.31 2.71 -31.03
N ASN A 726 -7.24 1.86 -31.48
CA ASN A 726 -8.66 2.17 -31.54
C ASN A 726 -9.41 1.68 -30.29
N ASN A 727 -9.48 2.50 -29.24
CA ASN A 727 -10.26 2.26 -28.02
C ASN A 727 -11.76 2.61 -28.17
N GLY A 728 -12.26 2.78 -29.40
CA GLY A 728 -13.63 3.20 -29.67
C GLY A 728 -14.70 2.12 -29.60
N CYS A 729 -15.92 2.52 -29.93
CA CYS A 729 -17.11 1.68 -30.02
C CYS A 729 -17.34 1.09 -31.42
N ALA A 730 -16.53 1.50 -32.41
CA ALA A 730 -16.62 1.09 -33.81
C ALA A 730 -15.22 0.91 -34.41
N ASN A 731 -15.13 0.13 -35.48
CA ASN A 731 -13.90 0.01 -36.26
C ASN A 731 -13.54 1.37 -36.88
N ALA A 732 -12.26 1.69 -36.90
CA ALA A 732 -11.73 2.84 -37.62
C ALA A 732 -11.27 2.38 -39.01
N ALA A 733 -11.73 3.06 -40.07
CA ALA A 733 -11.32 2.79 -41.44
C ALA A 733 -11.18 4.11 -42.20
N GLY A 734 -10.33 4.13 -43.23
CA GLY A 734 -10.04 5.35 -43.99
C GLY A 734 -9.39 6.43 -43.13
N VAL A 735 -8.54 6.02 -42.17
CA VAL A 735 -7.81 6.92 -41.30
C VAL A 735 -6.60 7.47 -42.04
N SER A 736 -6.48 8.80 -42.10
CA SER A 736 -5.29 9.51 -42.56
C SER A 736 -4.82 10.49 -41.49
N GLY A 737 -3.51 10.55 -41.29
CA GLY A 737 -2.88 11.46 -40.35
C GLY A 737 -1.97 12.45 -41.06
N THR A 738 -2.00 13.69 -40.60
CA THR A 738 -1.04 14.73 -40.97
C THR A 738 -0.20 15.06 -39.74
N LEU A 739 1.10 14.79 -39.80
CA LEU A 739 2.04 15.11 -38.75
C LEU A 739 2.48 16.57 -38.87
N SER A 740 2.52 17.27 -37.74
CA SER A 740 3.03 18.63 -37.63
C SER A 740 3.93 18.75 -36.40
N THR A 741 4.83 19.74 -36.41
CA THR A 741 5.69 20.05 -35.27
C THR A 741 5.90 21.56 -35.21
N THR A 742 6.10 22.06 -33.99
CA THR A 742 6.54 23.45 -33.75
C THR A 742 7.99 23.51 -33.27
N THR A 743 8.66 22.36 -33.12
CA THR A 743 10.05 22.28 -32.67
C THR A 743 10.97 22.90 -33.72
N ALA A 744 11.70 23.94 -33.31
CA ALA A 744 12.61 24.65 -34.20
C ALA A 744 13.74 23.73 -34.72
N GLY A 745 14.07 23.86 -36.00
CA GLY A 745 15.13 23.06 -36.64
C GLY A 745 14.70 21.66 -37.09
N VAL A 746 13.42 21.30 -36.94
CA VAL A 746 12.83 20.10 -37.52
C VAL A 746 11.94 20.48 -38.70
N THR A 747 12.11 19.82 -39.83
CA THR A 747 11.27 19.94 -41.02
C THR A 747 10.62 18.60 -41.30
N ILE A 748 9.31 18.57 -41.54
CA ILE A 748 8.61 17.35 -41.94
C ILE A 748 8.55 17.32 -43.46
N THR A 749 9.30 16.41 -44.09
CA THR A 749 9.37 16.26 -45.56
C THR A 749 8.30 15.32 -46.11
N GLN A 750 7.82 14.39 -45.28
CA GLN A 750 6.66 13.55 -45.54
C GLN A 750 5.74 13.62 -44.32
N ALA A 751 4.68 14.43 -44.43
CA ALA A 751 3.78 14.70 -43.31
C ALA A 751 2.52 13.84 -43.31
N ASN A 752 2.23 13.07 -44.35
CA ASN A 752 0.91 12.51 -44.56
C ASN A 752 0.96 10.99 -44.66
N SER A 753 0.25 10.27 -43.80
CA SER A 753 0.12 8.82 -43.96
C SER A 753 -1.30 8.35 -43.78
N SER A 754 -1.64 7.29 -44.52
CA SER A 754 -2.82 6.49 -44.22
C SER A 754 -2.50 5.43 -43.16
N TYR A 755 -3.54 4.96 -42.48
CA TYR A 755 -3.46 3.85 -41.53
C TYR A 755 -4.33 2.69 -42.02
N PRO A 756 -3.93 1.44 -41.74
CA PRO A 756 -4.77 0.29 -42.04
C PRO A 756 -6.09 0.38 -41.25
N PRO A 757 -7.16 -0.29 -41.71
CA PRO A 757 -8.38 -0.42 -40.91
C PRO A 757 -8.05 -1.05 -39.54
N MET A 758 -8.43 -0.34 -38.48
CA MET A 758 -8.24 -0.79 -37.11
C MET A 758 -9.57 -1.30 -36.56
N ALA A 759 -9.62 -2.59 -36.25
CA ALA A 759 -10.71 -3.14 -35.47
C ALA A 759 -10.78 -2.47 -34.09
N ILE A 760 -11.90 -2.65 -33.41
CA ILE A 760 -12.01 -2.26 -32.00
C ILE A 760 -10.90 -2.93 -31.18
N ASP A 761 -10.27 -2.14 -30.29
CA ASP A 761 -9.14 -2.49 -29.42
C ASP A 761 -7.85 -2.90 -30.15
N ALA A 762 -7.80 -2.79 -31.49
CA ALA A 762 -6.62 -3.08 -32.29
C ALA A 762 -5.71 -1.85 -32.44
N THR A 763 -4.42 -2.13 -32.63
CA THR A 763 -3.40 -1.15 -33.00
C THR A 763 -3.12 -1.21 -34.49
N GLY A 764 -2.89 -0.05 -35.11
CA GLY A 764 -2.43 0.08 -36.49
C GLY A 764 -1.34 1.14 -36.62
N THR A 765 -0.31 0.83 -37.39
CA THR A 765 0.81 1.74 -37.68
C THR A 765 0.60 2.42 -39.02
N ASN A 766 1.09 3.64 -39.18
CA ASN A 766 1.05 4.38 -40.43
C ASN A 766 1.68 3.59 -41.60
N SER A 767 1.00 3.56 -42.75
CA SER A 767 1.40 2.75 -43.92
C SER A 767 2.59 3.34 -44.67
N THR A 768 2.71 4.66 -44.65
CA THR A 768 3.88 5.38 -45.12
C THR A 768 4.51 6.02 -43.89
N PRO A 769 5.76 5.68 -43.55
CA PRO A 769 6.44 6.35 -42.45
C PRO A 769 6.41 7.88 -42.64
N PHE A 770 6.12 8.63 -41.59
CA PHE A 770 6.32 10.07 -41.65
C PHE A 770 7.80 10.33 -41.76
N GLN A 771 8.22 11.30 -42.56
CA GLN A 771 9.63 11.59 -42.74
C GLN A 771 9.92 12.96 -42.18
N ILE A 772 10.89 13.00 -41.27
CA ILE A 772 11.39 14.20 -40.64
C ILE A 772 12.84 14.41 -40.99
N GLN A 773 13.25 15.67 -40.97
CA GLN A 773 14.61 16.10 -41.17
C GLN A 773 15.00 17.06 -40.05
N THR A 774 16.11 16.80 -39.36
CA THR A 774 16.73 17.76 -38.47
C THR A 774 17.74 18.62 -39.22
N SER A 775 17.86 19.90 -38.85
CA SER A 775 18.84 20.80 -39.46
C SER A 775 20.28 20.47 -39.02
N ALA A 776 21.27 20.94 -39.78
CA ALA A 776 22.67 20.76 -39.42
C ALA A 776 23.07 21.42 -38.09
N SER A 777 22.30 22.42 -37.66
CA SER A 777 22.49 23.11 -36.37
C SER A 777 21.45 22.68 -35.34
N PHE A 778 20.75 21.55 -35.55
CA PHE A 778 19.73 21.08 -34.63
C PHE A 778 20.39 20.69 -33.29
N PRO A 779 19.92 21.26 -32.16
CA PRO A 779 20.54 21.02 -30.86
C PRO A 779 20.18 19.62 -30.32
N CYS A 780 21.13 18.69 -30.40
CA CYS A 780 21.00 17.33 -29.85
C CYS A 780 20.51 17.32 -28.39
N GLY A 781 19.59 16.41 -28.06
CA GLY A 781 18.93 16.33 -26.75
C GLY A 781 17.65 17.13 -26.63
N THR A 782 17.33 18.00 -27.60
CA THR A 782 16.01 18.65 -27.67
C THR A 782 14.96 17.64 -28.09
N ASN A 783 13.91 17.45 -27.28
CA ASN A 783 12.76 16.63 -27.68
C ASN A 783 12.04 17.27 -28.87
N ILE A 784 11.56 16.44 -29.78
CA ILE A 784 10.71 16.88 -30.89
C ILE A 784 9.26 16.63 -30.50
N ASP A 785 8.49 17.70 -30.37
CA ASP A 785 7.07 17.66 -30.04
C ASP A 785 6.25 17.63 -31.34
N PHE A 786 5.36 16.66 -31.45
CA PHE A 786 4.52 16.44 -32.61
C PHE A 786 3.05 16.51 -32.28
N ASP A 787 2.28 17.07 -33.21
CA ASP A 787 0.83 16.97 -33.27
C ASP A 787 0.45 16.18 -34.53
N LEU A 788 -0.25 15.08 -34.34
CA LEU A 788 -0.77 14.22 -35.40
C LEU A 788 -2.27 14.45 -35.56
N ASP A 789 -2.64 15.20 -36.61
CA ASP A 789 -4.02 15.48 -36.97
C ASP A 789 -4.61 14.33 -37.79
N LEU A 790 -5.47 13.55 -37.16
CA LEU A 790 -6.16 12.42 -37.77
C LEU A 790 -7.48 12.86 -38.40
N THR A 791 -7.77 12.32 -39.58
CA THR A 791 -9.01 12.46 -40.34
C THR A 791 -9.55 11.07 -40.68
N PHE A 792 -10.85 10.87 -40.51
CA PHE A 792 -11.54 9.62 -40.85
C PHE A 792 -13.02 9.92 -41.16
N PRO A 793 -13.78 9.01 -41.82
CA PRO A 793 -15.10 9.32 -42.39
C PRO A 793 -16.15 9.92 -41.45
N ASN A 794 -15.96 9.81 -40.13
CA ASN A 794 -16.89 10.28 -39.10
C ASN A 794 -16.31 11.35 -38.16
N GLY A 795 -15.15 11.95 -38.47
CA GLY A 795 -14.58 13.02 -37.65
C GLY A 795 -13.06 13.21 -37.82
N GLY A 796 -12.47 13.98 -36.92
CA GLY A 796 -11.02 14.12 -36.79
C GLY A 796 -10.61 14.23 -35.33
N LYS A 797 -9.32 13.95 -35.05
CA LYS A 797 -8.74 14.01 -33.70
C LYS A 797 -7.26 14.36 -33.80
N THR A 798 -6.79 15.28 -32.97
CA THR A 798 -5.35 15.55 -32.82
C THR A 798 -4.80 14.68 -31.71
N VAL A 799 -3.65 14.04 -31.95
CA VAL A 799 -2.91 13.22 -31.01
C VAL A 799 -1.51 13.81 -30.87
N SER A 800 -1.13 14.22 -29.66
CA SER A 800 0.17 14.86 -29.40
C SER A 800 1.13 13.89 -28.73
N PHE A 801 2.41 13.89 -29.14
CA PHE A 801 3.47 13.06 -28.57
C PHE A 801 4.86 13.69 -28.76
N SER A 802 5.86 13.23 -28.01
CA SER A 802 7.24 13.76 -28.06
C SER A 802 8.26 12.66 -28.30
N VAL A 803 9.33 12.94 -29.06
CA VAL A 803 10.41 12.00 -29.37
C VAL A 803 11.76 12.55 -28.92
N PRO A 804 12.54 11.82 -28.10
CA PRO A 804 13.88 12.25 -27.71
C PRO A 804 14.90 12.14 -28.86
N THR A 805 15.96 12.95 -28.82
CA THR A 805 16.97 13.03 -29.88
C THR A 805 18.39 12.77 -29.38
N CYS A 806 19.24 12.25 -30.26
CA CYS A 806 20.66 11.94 -30.05
C CYS A 806 20.95 11.04 -28.85
N THR A 807 19.99 10.24 -28.39
CA THR A 807 20.17 9.38 -27.21
C THR A 807 21.13 8.24 -27.50
N GLY A 808 22.11 7.94 -26.63
CA GLY A 808 22.98 6.76 -26.82
C GLY A 808 24.39 7.04 -27.33
N GLY A 809 24.94 8.21 -27.01
CA GLY A 809 26.38 8.46 -27.12
C GLY A 809 27.19 7.45 -26.28
N GLY A 810 28.41 7.16 -26.74
CA GLY A 810 29.27 6.17 -26.11
C GLY A 810 29.61 6.49 -24.66
N ASP A 811 29.56 5.48 -23.81
CA ASP A 811 29.94 5.59 -22.41
C ASP A 811 31.40 6.06 -22.27
N GLN A 812 31.63 7.01 -21.36
CA GLN A 812 32.98 7.42 -20.98
C GLN A 812 33.48 6.60 -19.80
N THR A 813 34.80 6.48 -19.68
CA THR A 813 35.41 5.61 -18.67
C THR A 813 36.09 6.41 -17.57
N ILE A 814 35.94 5.93 -16.34
CA ILE A 814 36.76 6.30 -15.20
C ILE A 814 37.89 5.26 -15.12
N PRO A 815 39.15 5.65 -15.32
CA PRO A 815 40.27 4.71 -15.35
C PRO A 815 40.46 4.01 -14.01
N ALA A 816 41.15 2.86 -14.03
CA ALA A 816 41.53 2.17 -12.82
C ALA A 816 42.42 3.06 -11.95
N HIS A 817 42.05 3.23 -10.68
CA HIS A 817 42.76 4.07 -9.71
C HIS A 817 42.70 3.47 -8.31
N THR A 818 43.70 3.78 -7.48
CA THR A 818 43.73 3.47 -6.05
C THR A 818 44.04 4.76 -5.29
N LEU A 819 43.16 5.15 -4.37
CA LEU A 819 43.38 6.34 -3.55
C LEU A 819 44.41 6.06 -2.47
N THR A 820 45.40 6.93 -2.35
CA THR A 820 46.55 6.84 -1.45
C THR A 820 46.94 8.23 -0.92
N ALA A 821 47.98 8.29 -0.09
CA ALA A 821 48.48 9.55 0.47
C ALA A 821 49.05 10.55 -0.55
N SER A 822 49.26 10.15 -1.81
CA SER A 822 49.64 11.08 -2.88
C SER A 822 48.46 11.79 -3.53
N ASP A 823 47.23 11.33 -3.28
CA ASP A 823 46.02 11.93 -3.82
C ASP A 823 45.57 13.16 -3.01
N SER A 824 44.70 13.97 -3.60
CA SER A 824 44.18 15.18 -2.97
C SER A 824 43.42 14.84 -1.69
N THR A 825 43.51 15.73 -0.70
CA THR A 825 42.85 15.52 0.59
C THR A 825 41.67 16.44 0.81
N GLN A 826 40.62 15.92 1.42
CA GLN A 826 39.50 16.69 1.97
C GLN A 826 39.34 16.41 3.47
N SER A 827 38.85 17.40 4.21
CA SER A 827 38.73 17.34 5.68
C SER A 827 37.44 16.69 6.17
N ASP A 828 36.52 16.41 5.26
CA ASP A 828 35.21 15.83 5.53
C ASP A 828 34.79 14.95 4.33
N ARG A 829 33.67 14.23 4.44
CA ARG A 829 33.12 13.42 3.35
C ARG A 829 31.60 13.48 3.32
N MET A 830 31.01 13.06 2.21
CA MET A 830 29.56 13.11 2.03
C MET A 830 28.87 12.06 2.91
N GLY A 831 27.68 12.39 3.42
CA GLY A 831 26.80 11.43 4.05
C GLY A 831 26.39 10.32 3.08
N ARG A 832 26.31 9.08 3.58
CA ARG A 832 25.84 7.92 2.81
C ARG A 832 24.53 7.46 3.43
N ASP A 833 23.45 7.57 2.68
CA ASP A 833 22.07 7.33 3.13
C ASP A 833 21.45 6.05 2.56
N GLY A 834 22.26 5.24 1.86
CA GLY A 834 21.85 3.99 1.23
C GLY A 834 21.07 4.17 -0.08
N GLN A 835 20.86 5.41 -0.55
CA GLN A 835 20.05 5.71 -1.72
C GLN A 835 20.92 6.30 -2.85
N PRO A 836 21.15 5.59 -3.96
CA PRO A 836 21.77 6.22 -5.12
C PRO A 836 20.86 7.31 -5.70
N SER A 837 21.43 8.42 -6.16
CA SER A 837 20.64 9.46 -6.85
C SER A 837 20.02 8.94 -8.15
N GLY A 838 18.90 9.53 -8.54
CA GLY A 838 18.26 9.33 -9.84
C GLY A 838 18.33 10.60 -10.72
N CYS A 839 17.85 10.50 -11.96
CA CYS A 839 17.85 11.62 -12.92
C CYS A 839 17.19 12.89 -12.39
N GLU A 840 16.13 12.75 -11.60
CA GLU A 840 15.42 13.85 -10.92
C GLU A 840 16.30 14.63 -9.91
N GLY A 841 17.54 14.19 -9.71
CA GLY A 841 18.49 14.74 -8.76
C GLY A 841 18.30 14.18 -7.36
N LYS A 842 19.24 14.50 -6.47
CA LYS A 842 19.18 14.15 -5.06
C LYS A 842 19.57 15.37 -4.24
N SER A 843 18.95 15.58 -3.08
CA SER A 843 19.42 16.61 -2.15
C SER A 843 20.80 16.21 -1.61
N CYS A 844 21.74 17.15 -1.53
CA CYS A 844 23.07 16.87 -0.97
C CYS A 844 22.94 16.28 0.45
N PRO A 845 23.48 15.08 0.72
CA PRO A 845 23.41 14.45 2.04
C PRO A 845 24.13 15.23 3.16
N GLY A 846 24.95 16.22 2.82
CA GLY A 846 25.74 17.00 3.76
C GLY A 846 27.06 16.31 4.15
N GLY A 847 27.96 17.08 4.75
CA GLY A 847 29.14 16.56 5.44
C GLY A 847 28.81 16.12 6.88
N GLY A 848 29.82 16.07 7.75
CA GLY A 848 29.66 15.75 9.18
C GLY A 848 30.50 14.57 9.66
N PHE A 849 31.47 14.13 8.86
CA PHE A 849 32.37 13.01 9.12
C PHE A 849 33.84 13.49 9.08
N PRO A 850 34.21 14.39 10.01
CA PRO A 850 35.48 15.08 9.97
C PRO A 850 36.67 14.11 10.03
N GLY A 851 37.72 14.46 9.31
CA GLY A 851 38.98 13.74 9.23
C GLY A 851 39.47 13.65 7.79
N THR A 852 40.78 13.54 7.62
CA THR A 852 41.43 13.46 6.31
C THR A 852 40.87 12.29 5.49
N LYS A 853 40.49 12.56 4.24
CA LYS A 853 40.15 11.57 3.21
C LYS A 853 40.90 11.88 1.94
N PHE A 854 41.32 10.86 1.22
CA PHE A 854 41.86 10.98 -0.13
C PHE A 854 40.72 10.98 -1.15
N PHE A 855 40.82 11.84 -2.15
CA PHE A 855 39.88 11.93 -3.27
C PHE A 855 40.59 12.18 -4.60
N THR A 856 39.91 11.81 -5.68
CA THR A 856 40.28 12.13 -7.06
C THR A 856 39.04 12.57 -7.83
N THR A 857 39.25 13.32 -8.92
CA THR A 857 38.17 13.88 -9.73
C THR A 857 38.30 13.53 -11.21
N TYR A 858 37.15 13.33 -11.85
CA TYR A 858 37.03 13.02 -13.27
C TYR A 858 36.04 14.00 -13.89
N ASN A 859 36.46 14.75 -14.91
CA ASN A 859 35.65 15.79 -15.53
C ASN A 859 34.97 15.25 -16.78
N PHE A 860 33.69 15.58 -16.93
CA PHE A 860 32.82 15.24 -18.04
C PHE A 860 32.03 16.48 -18.45
N ARG A 861 31.29 16.38 -19.55
CA ARG A 861 30.50 17.50 -20.07
C ARG A 861 29.20 17.02 -20.69
N ASN A 862 28.11 17.72 -20.39
CA ASN A 862 26.88 17.61 -21.16
C ASN A 862 26.98 18.54 -22.38
N ASP A 863 27.36 17.99 -23.51
CA ASP A 863 27.41 18.73 -24.79
C ASP A 863 26.04 18.84 -25.47
N GLY A 864 24.97 18.32 -24.85
CA GLY A 864 23.61 18.44 -25.35
C GLY A 864 23.07 19.87 -25.29
N GLY A 865 22.06 20.14 -26.12
CA GLY A 865 21.29 21.39 -26.12
C GLY A 865 20.19 21.44 -25.06
N SER A 866 19.96 20.35 -24.33
CA SER A 866 19.02 20.26 -23.21
C SER A 866 19.69 19.65 -21.97
N ALA A 867 19.03 19.80 -20.83
CA ALA A 867 19.43 19.09 -19.64
C ALA A 867 19.21 17.57 -19.84
N ALA A 868 20.15 16.77 -19.36
CA ALA A 868 20.16 15.33 -19.64
C ALA A 868 20.58 14.54 -18.42
N CYS A 869 20.04 13.33 -18.31
CA CYS A 869 20.40 12.42 -17.23
C CYS A 869 21.67 11.63 -17.55
N PHE A 870 22.66 11.73 -16.67
CA PHE A 870 23.89 10.95 -16.72
C PHE A 870 23.87 9.89 -15.63
N THR A 871 24.38 8.70 -15.93
CA THR A 871 24.49 7.59 -14.96
C THR A 871 25.95 7.23 -14.77
N VAL A 872 26.41 7.22 -13.53
CA VAL A 872 27.77 6.83 -13.13
C VAL A 872 27.71 5.45 -12.46
N THR A 873 28.53 4.53 -12.93
CA THR A 873 28.78 3.24 -12.28
C THR A 873 30.24 3.16 -11.86
N ILE A 874 30.50 2.94 -10.57
CA ILE A 874 31.84 2.67 -10.04
C ILE A 874 31.93 1.19 -9.66
N ASN A 875 32.94 0.51 -10.19
CA ASN A 875 33.30 -0.87 -9.88
C ASN A 875 34.57 -0.88 -9.04
N ALA A 876 34.59 -1.63 -7.95
CA ALA A 876 35.72 -1.67 -7.02
C ALA A 876 36.01 -3.10 -6.57
N GLN A 877 37.31 -3.41 -6.39
CA GLN A 877 37.74 -4.72 -5.93
C GLN A 877 37.36 -4.94 -4.46
N THR A 878 36.66 -6.04 -4.14
CA THR A 878 36.29 -6.40 -2.76
C THR A 878 37.28 -7.38 -2.13
N GLY A 879 37.25 -7.49 -0.80
CA GLY A 879 38.06 -8.46 -0.06
C GLY A 879 39.56 -8.16 0.03
N VAL A 880 39.99 -6.97 -0.36
CA VAL A 880 41.38 -6.51 -0.15
C VAL A 880 41.56 -6.15 1.34
N PRO A 881 42.53 -6.76 2.06
CA PRO A 881 42.77 -6.42 3.45
C PRO A 881 43.25 -4.97 3.62
N ASN A 882 42.87 -4.33 4.73
CA ASN A 882 43.37 -3.01 5.15
C ASN A 882 43.11 -1.85 4.16
N THR A 883 42.04 -1.95 3.36
CA THR A 883 41.57 -0.86 2.48
C THR A 883 40.32 -0.19 3.05
N SER A 884 40.24 1.13 2.87
CA SER A 884 39.07 1.94 3.16
C SER A 884 38.00 1.72 2.10
N ASN A 885 36.74 1.75 2.53
CA ASN A 885 35.60 2.00 1.65
C ASN A 885 35.82 3.27 0.83
N ILE A 886 35.20 3.30 -0.35
CA ILE A 886 35.09 4.49 -1.19
C ILE A 886 33.63 4.91 -1.34
N GLU A 887 33.43 6.15 -1.76
CA GLU A 887 32.15 6.73 -2.17
C GLU A 887 32.36 7.56 -3.43
N SER A 888 31.30 7.71 -4.24
CA SER A 888 31.32 8.48 -5.48
C SER A 888 30.17 9.48 -5.51
N ALA A 889 30.45 10.72 -5.91
CA ALA A 889 29.51 11.82 -6.04
C ALA A 889 29.75 12.61 -7.33
N ALA A 890 28.76 13.37 -7.79
CA ALA A 890 28.82 14.20 -8.98
C ALA A 890 28.41 15.64 -8.71
N TYR A 891 29.02 16.57 -9.43
CA TYR A 891 28.91 18.01 -9.23
C TYR A 891 28.83 18.74 -10.57
N VAL A 892 27.97 19.76 -10.70
CA VAL A 892 27.95 20.63 -11.88
C VAL A 892 29.12 21.61 -11.84
N GLY A 893 29.81 21.79 -12.96
CA GLY A 893 30.94 22.70 -13.11
C GLY A 893 32.18 22.25 -12.33
N THR A 894 32.25 22.59 -11.04
CA THR A 894 33.46 22.38 -10.22
C THR A 894 33.12 21.79 -8.86
N TYR A 895 34.04 20.97 -8.34
CA TYR A 895 33.99 20.40 -7.00
C TYR A 895 34.79 21.26 -5.99
N ASP A 896 34.16 21.63 -4.88
CA ASP A 896 34.83 22.31 -3.74
C ASP A 896 34.96 21.35 -2.54
N PRO A 897 36.17 20.85 -2.22
CA PRO A 897 36.38 19.94 -1.09
C PRO A 897 36.19 20.59 0.29
N ALA A 898 36.06 21.92 0.37
CA ALA A 898 35.71 22.63 1.60
C ALA A 898 34.19 22.80 1.77
N ASN A 899 33.39 22.59 0.71
CA ASN A 899 31.95 22.72 0.72
C ASN A 899 31.28 21.64 -0.15
N LEU A 900 31.13 20.44 0.43
CA LEU A 900 30.71 19.22 -0.25
C LEU A 900 29.32 19.26 -0.90
N CYS A 901 28.49 20.27 -0.60
CA CYS A 901 27.17 20.45 -1.19
C CYS A 901 27.10 21.53 -2.27
N GLN A 902 28.16 22.32 -2.42
CA GLN A 902 28.21 23.30 -3.49
C GLN A 902 28.24 22.59 -4.84
N ASN A 903 27.33 22.99 -5.72
CA ASN A 903 27.18 22.43 -7.07
C ASN A 903 26.83 20.93 -7.12
N TYR A 904 26.36 20.35 -6.03
CA TYR A 904 26.05 18.93 -5.97
C TYR A 904 24.93 18.51 -6.94
N LEU A 905 25.09 17.34 -7.58
CA LEU A 905 24.12 16.76 -8.51
C LEU A 905 23.56 15.41 -8.06
N GLY A 906 24.40 14.53 -7.53
CA GLY A 906 24.02 13.16 -7.20
C GLY A 906 25.17 12.33 -6.64
N ASP A 907 24.88 11.20 -5.99
CA ASP A 907 25.88 10.35 -5.38
C ASP A 907 25.43 8.89 -5.29
N SER A 908 26.40 8.01 -5.09
CA SER A 908 26.19 6.56 -5.00
C SER A 908 25.37 6.13 -3.78
N GLY A 909 25.36 6.87 -2.67
CA GLY A 909 24.62 6.59 -1.44
C GLY A 909 25.06 5.34 -0.66
N VAL A 910 25.81 4.44 -1.30
CA VAL A 910 26.08 3.07 -0.85
C VAL A 910 27.17 2.99 0.21
N VAL A 911 26.93 2.17 1.24
CA VAL A 911 27.93 1.77 2.23
C VAL A 911 28.67 0.51 1.78
N GLY A 912 29.99 0.49 1.96
CA GLY A 912 30.79 -0.73 1.76
C GLY A 912 31.42 -0.89 0.37
N LEU A 913 31.29 0.10 -0.53
CA LEU A 913 31.89 0.05 -1.87
C LEU A 913 33.42 -0.07 -1.78
N GLY A 914 33.99 -1.08 -2.45
CA GLY A 914 35.42 -1.43 -2.38
C GLY A 914 35.83 -2.33 -1.21
N VAL A 915 34.86 -2.79 -0.40
CA VAL A 915 35.12 -3.74 0.70
C VAL A 915 34.08 -4.86 0.72
N THR A 916 32.80 -4.54 0.89
CA THR A 916 31.67 -5.49 0.91
C THR A 916 30.78 -5.39 -0.33
N VAL A 917 30.81 -4.26 -1.04
CA VAL A 917 30.06 -4.01 -2.27
C VAL A 917 31.05 -3.80 -3.42
N ALA A 918 30.85 -4.53 -4.53
CA ALA A 918 31.77 -4.51 -5.67
C ALA A 918 31.41 -3.46 -6.73
N SER A 919 30.20 -2.91 -6.70
CA SER A 919 29.73 -1.93 -7.68
C SER A 919 28.64 -1.05 -7.10
N ALA A 920 28.60 0.23 -7.50
CA ALA A 920 27.51 1.16 -7.19
C ALA A 920 27.18 2.01 -8.41
N THR A 921 25.88 2.26 -8.63
CA THR A 921 25.37 3.05 -9.76
C THR A 921 24.44 4.14 -9.26
N TYR A 922 24.56 5.34 -9.80
CA TYR A 922 23.69 6.49 -9.52
C TYR A 922 23.56 7.38 -10.75
N SER A 923 22.49 8.16 -10.84
CA SER A 923 22.25 9.08 -11.94
C SER A 923 21.82 10.48 -11.48
N PHE A 924 21.91 11.46 -12.37
CA PHE A 924 21.63 12.87 -12.08
C PHE A 924 21.44 13.66 -13.39
N GLU A 925 20.65 14.72 -13.34
CA GLU A 925 20.50 15.66 -14.46
C GLU A 925 21.63 16.70 -14.48
N VAL A 926 22.26 16.88 -15.64
CA VAL A 926 23.23 17.95 -15.89
C VAL A 926 22.61 18.95 -16.88
N PRO A 927 22.62 20.26 -16.59
CA PRO A 927 22.13 21.26 -17.54
C PRO A 927 22.86 21.19 -18.89
N ALA A 928 22.20 21.66 -19.94
CA ALA A 928 22.79 21.78 -21.27
C ALA A 928 24.12 22.55 -21.24
N GLN A 929 25.06 22.18 -22.11
CA GLN A 929 26.34 22.87 -22.31
C GLN A 929 27.15 23.09 -21.03
N SER A 930 27.01 22.20 -20.06
CA SER A 930 27.63 22.34 -18.73
C SER A 930 28.61 21.21 -18.45
N ASP A 931 29.77 21.58 -17.92
CA ASP A 931 30.73 20.60 -17.39
C ASP A 931 30.18 19.99 -16.10
N PHE A 932 30.59 18.78 -15.76
CA PHE A 932 30.34 18.18 -14.47
C PHE A 932 31.52 17.31 -14.04
N VAL A 933 31.65 17.09 -12.74
CA VAL A 933 32.78 16.40 -12.12
C VAL A 933 32.25 15.22 -11.32
N VAL A 934 32.78 14.04 -11.59
CA VAL A 934 32.63 12.87 -10.71
C VAL A 934 33.81 12.83 -9.75
N VAL A 935 33.52 12.75 -8.47
CA VAL A 935 34.50 12.68 -7.38
C VAL A 935 34.39 11.30 -6.76
N VAL A 936 35.52 10.61 -6.61
CA VAL A 936 35.61 9.37 -5.83
C VAL A 936 36.54 9.62 -4.65
N ASN A 937 36.07 9.36 -3.43
CA ASN A 937 36.85 9.56 -2.22
C ASN A 937 36.75 8.39 -1.25
N THR A 938 37.78 8.26 -0.42
CA THR A 938 37.80 7.31 0.70
C THR A 938 36.83 7.75 1.79
N THR A 939 36.24 6.81 2.52
CA THR A 939 35.30 7.14 3.61
C THR A 939 35.93 7.11 5.00
N GLY A 940 37.15 6.59 5.13
CA GLY A 940 38.01 6.61 6.31
C GLY A 940 37.47 5.80 7.49
N THR A 941 37.97 4.56 7.65
CA THR A 941 38.07 3.76 8.90
C THR A 941 38.50 2.34 8.52
N THR A 942 39.78 2.04 8.70
CA THR A 942 40.29 0.67 8.71
C THR A 942 40.74 0.34 10.14
N GLY A 943 40.71 -0.94 10.52
CA GLY A 943 41.11 -1.38 11.87
C GLY A 943 42.59 -1.11 12.22
N ASP A 944 43.42 -0.80 11.23
CA ASP A 944 44.86 -0.53 11.36
C ASP A 944 45.26 0.94 11.10
N GLY A 945 44.29 1.82 10.77
CA GLY A 945 44.53 3.24 10.52
C GLY A 945 44.94 3.61 9.09
N SER A 946 44.97 2.65 8.16
CA SER A 946 45.11 2.90 6.71
C SER A 946 43.93 3.69 6.13
N LEU A 947 44.20 4.61 5.21
CA LEU A 947 43.20 5.36 4.45
C LEU A 947 43.17 4.99 2.96
N ASN A 948 44.01 4.04 2.52
CA ASN A 948 44.09 3.69 1.10
C ASN A 948 42.83 2.94 0.64
N SER A 949 42.35 3.17 -0.58
CA SER A 949 41.22 2.39 -1.12
C SER A 949 41.66 1.05 -1.71
N SER A 950 40.70 0.20 -2.05
CA SER A 950 40.89 -0.83 -3.09
C SER A 950 41.02 -0.15 -4.46
N GLU A 951 41.52 -0.90 -5.46
CA GLU A 951 41.44 -0.44 -6.85
C GLU A 951 39.96 -0.31 -7.27
N PHE A 952 39.63 0.76 -7.98
CA PHE A 952 38.33 0.99 -8.59
C PHE A 952 38.46 1.55 -10.00
N SER A 953 37.44 1.37 -10.81
CA SER A 953 37.25 1.97 -12.12
C SER A 953 35.77 2.27 -12.32
N GLY A 954 35.37 2.87 -13.44
CA GLY A 954 33.94 3.13 -13.65
C GLY A 954 33.57 3.50 -15.08
N THR A 955 32.28 3.70 -15.27
CA THR A 955 31.67 4.14 -16.52
C THR A 955 30.70 5.28 -16.24
N VAL A 956 30.59 6.20 -17.18
CA VAL A 956 29.60 7.26 -17.19
C VAL A 956 28.82 7.15 -18.49
N SER A 957 27.51 7.03 -18.41
CA SER A 957 26.59 6.88 -19.54
C SER A 957 25.56 8.02 -19.55
N GLY A 958 24.75 8.10 -20.61
CA GLY A 958 23.78 9.20 -20.81
C GLY A 958 24.31 10.33 -21.72
N PHE A 959 25.46 10.11 -22.36
CA PHE A 959 25.98 11.03 -23.37
C PHE A 959 25.11 11.03 -24.63
N PHE A 960 25.19 12.13 -25.36
CA PHE A 960 24.55 12.26 -26.66
C PHE A 960 25.47 11.73 -27.76
N ASP A 961 24.88 11.07 -28.76
CA ASP A 961 25.56 10.75 -30.00
C ASP A 961 25.50 11.99 -30.91
N PHE A 962 26.65 12.63 -31.11
CA PHE A 962 26.77 13.80 -32.00
C PHE A 962 27.14 13.40 -33.43
N THR A 963 27.15 12.11 -33.77
CA THR A 963 27.40 11.67 -35.13
C THR A 963 26.29 12.23 -36.01
N PRO A 964 26.59 13.24 -36.86
CA PRO A 964 25.54 13.84 -37.67
C PRO A 964 25.05 12.83 -38.69
N GLY A 965 23.78 12.93 -39.05
CA GLY A 965 23.26 12.23 -40.21
C GLY A 965 23.97 12.68 -41.50
N PRO A 966 23.79 11.91 -42.59
CA PRO A 966 24.41 12.16 -43.89
C PRO A 966 23.89 13.44 -44.58
N GLY A 967 22.88 14.12 -44.03
CA GLY A 967 22.31 15.33 -44.60
C GLY A 967 20.79 15.30 -44.71
N PRO A 968 20.22 16.20 -45.53
CA PRO A 968 18.78 16.30 -45.72
C PRO A 968 18.18 15.00 -46.27
N CYS A 969 16.88 14.83 -46.05
CA CYS A 969 16.15 13.73 -46.68
C CYS A 969 16.25 13.81 -48.22
N PRO A 970 16.45 12.68 -48.91
CA PRO A 970 16.61 12.61 -50.36
C PRO A 970 15.34 12.94 -51.16
#